data_AF-A0A931WRH6-F1
#
_entry.id   AF-A0A931WRH6-F1
#
_cell.length_a   1.000
_cell.length_b   1.000
_cell.length_c   1.000
_cell.angle_alpha   90.00
_cell.angle_beta   90.00
_cell.angle_gamma   90.00
#
_symmetry.space_group_name_H-M   'P 1'
#
loop_
_entity.id
_entity.type
_entity.pdbx_description
1 polymer ?
#
loop_
_entity_poly.entity_id
_entity_poly.type
_entity_poly.pdbx_seq_one_letter_code
_entity_poly.pdbx_strand_id
1 'polypeptide(L)'
;MKLRSKLLTILVLLATITLFAAQTDPAKVMMEAAKKKEVVDGDINAAIQEYKAIVAKFPKQRAVVADALIRMAECYEKLGDFVSNKIYEQILRDYADQKDAATLARTRLGGAAAKDAGIVTRQVWMPKMEVFGSVSPDGRYLSYFDNETGDLALHDLTSGTGRRLTTNKQAYEAFAVWSTFDPHSYQNEDIEFIAPHHWSPDGKWIAVQVERKDREVQIGLVSTADGSFRVLKSVDWRHSNNIVFSPDGRYIAFDLPTTGTEPADVFVLAIDGSREIPAVVHGANDAVVGWTPDVKNLLFISDRAGSFGLWALPFGDGKPQGSPQLIKSNIGWVNVMGLTRSGKLYFAVQEGDRDLAIASVDFNSGALLTPPVRPIESFIGINSNPDWSPDGRFISYVSNRQRLGQQMTLAIRSVETGQTRHLNPKLRYFRWPRWSPDSRSFLAQGTDLKGREAVYKIDAQTGDFEVVANGMLPEWSPGGKRIFYRRNDPAGPGQAIVERDLASGVEREILRRIPLPAYSVAPDGRHLAVVSVDETTKQTLLLAVPVMGGETRELVRLNASERISNGNGATNHNVTWTPDGGSVLFHKMPVSTPGNGAEGGLWSVPVTGGQPRKIDLGVAVSRGSRVHPDGKQIVFVAPEEITSTVWVMENFLPTANVKK
;
A
#
# COMPACT_ATOMS: atom_id res chain seq x y z
N MET A 1 66.87 48.34 5.47
CA MET A 1 65.57 48.56 4.78
C MET A 1 65.00 47.32 4.07
N LYS A 2 65.79 46.30 3.69
CA LYS A 2 65.28 45.12 2.93
C LYS A 2 64.66 43.97 3.75
N LEU A 3 64.85 43.94 5.09
CA LEU A 3 64.28 42.87 5.94
C LEU A 3 62.83 43.15 6.41
N ARG A 4 62.45 44.42 6.59
CA ARG A 4 61.09 44.82 7.01
C ARG A 4 60.04 44.63 5.91
N SER A 5 60.44 44.71 4.64
CA SER A 5 59.55 44.50 3.49
C SER A 5 59.14 43.02 3.34
N LYS A 6 60.07 42.07 3.52
CA LYS A 6 59.75 40.63 3.38
C LYS A 6 58.89 40.09 4.52
N LEU A 7 59.05 40.60 5.75
CA LEU A 7 58.20 40.20 6.88
C LEU A 7 56.77 40.72 6.73
N LEU A 8 56.59 41.93 6.19
CA LEU A 8 55.27 42.51 5.92
C LEU A 8 54.55 41.76 4.80
N THR A 9 55.25 41.32 3.76
CA THR A 9 54.66 40.53 2.67
C THR A 9 54.24 39.14 3.13
N ILE A 10 55.00 38.48 4.02
CA ILE A 10 54.63 37.16 4.56
C ILE A 10 53.48 37.26 5.57
N LEU A 11 53.42 38.31 6.38
CA LEU A 11 52.28 38.55 7.27
C LEU A 11 51.00 38.91 6.51
N VAL A 12 51.09 39.67 5.42
CA VAL A 12 49.93 39.96 4.56
C VAL A 12 49.49 38.70 3.80
N LEU A 13 50.42 37.84 3.36
CA LEU A 13 50.07 36.57 2.69
C LEU A 13 49.42 35.56 3.66
N LEU A 14 49.91 35.44 4.91
CA LEU A 14 49.27 34.62 5.94
C LEU A 14 47.92 35.20 6.42
N ALA A 15 47.77 36.52 6.46
CA ALA A 15 46.50 37.18 6.75
C ALA A 15 45.48 36.99 5.61
N THR A 16 45.92 36.93 4.35
CA THR A 16 45.03 36.62 3.21
C THR A 16 44.66 35.13 3.11
N ILE A 17 45.54 34.22 3.53
CA ILE A 17 45.24 32.77 3.53
C ILE A 17 44.32 32.40 4.72
N THR A 18 44.39 33.13 5.84
CA THR A 18 43.43 32.98 6.94
C THR A 18 42.08 33.67 6.67
N LEU A 19 42.02 34.66 5.77
CA LEU A 19 40.74 35.28 5.36
C LEU A 19 39.92 34.45 4.35
N PHE A 20 40.56 33.66 3.49
CA PHE A 20 39.83 32.82 2.52
C PHE A 20 39.20 31.57 3.15
N ALA A 21 39.71 31.09 4.29
CA ALA A 21 39.12 30.00 5.05
C ALA A 21 37.97 30.43 5.97
N ALA A 22 37.70 31.75 6.09
CA ALA A 22 36.73 32.32 7.02
C ALA A 22 35.39 32.75 6.39
N GLN A 23 35.09 32.36 5.14
CA GLN A 23 33.91 32.89 4.43
C GLN A 23 33.03 31.86 3.69
N THR A 24 33.14 30.57 3.96
CA THR A 24 32.09 29.61 3.53
C THR A 24 31.06 29.45 4.64
N ASP A 25 29.89 30.05 4.46
CA ASP A 25 28.72 29.87 5.33
C ASP A 25 28.38 28.37 5.44
N PRO A 26 28.54 27.75 6.63
CA PRO A 26 28.35 26.31 6.80
C PRO A 26 26.98 25.81 6.36
N ALA A 27 25.95 26.65 6.49
CA ALA A 27 24.60 26.31 6.08
C ALA A 27 24.47 26.25 4.55
N LYS A 28 25.17 27.13 3.82
CA LYS A 28 25.24 27.09 2.35
C LYS A 28 26.01 25.88 1.84
N VAL A 29 27.09 25.49 2.53
CA VAL A 29 27.84 24.27 2.17
C VAL A 29 26.96 23.03 2.32
N MET A 30 26.22 22.91 3.44
CA MET A 30 25.28 21.82 3.65
C MET A 30 24.13 21.85 2.63
N MET A 31 23.63 23.04 2.28
CA MET A 31 22.59 23.21 1.27
C MET A 31 23.03 22.70 -0.11
N GLU A 32 24.24 23.05 -0.56
CA GLU A 32 24.75 22.57 -1.86
C GLU A 32 25.01 21.06 -1.85
N ALA A 33 25.46 20.49 -0.74
CA ALA A 33 25.59 19.04 -0.59
C ALA A 33 24.23 18.33 -0.67
N ALA A 34 23.19 18.89 -0.03
CA ALA A 34 21.82 18.38 -0.10
C ALA A 34 21.26 18.43 -1.53
N LYS A 35 21.45 19.56 -2.23
CA LYS A 35 21.03 19.74 -3.63
C LYS A 35 21.73 18.78 -4.58
N LYS A 36 23.01 18.51 -4.36
CA LYS A 36 23.75 17.52 -5.14
C LYS A 36 23.12 16.13 -4.99
N LYS A 37 22.81 15.72 -3.76
CA LYS A 37 22.14 14.43 -3.50
C LYS A 37 20.77 14.36 -4.18
N GLU A 38 20.01 15.47 -4.13
CA GLU A 38 18.68 15.56 -4.75
C GLU A 38 18.74 15.46 -6.28
N VAL A 39 19.60 16.26 -6.93
CA VAL A 39 19.54 16.52 -8.37
C VAL A 39 20.55 15.69 -9.15
N VAL A 40 21.76 15.50 -8.61
CA VAL A 40 22.85 14.80 -9.29
C VAL A 40 22.81 13.31 -8.98
N ASP A 41 22.69 12.97 -7.69
CA ASP A 41 22.75 11.57 -7.27
C ASP A 41 21.36 10.90 -7.34
N GLY A 42 20.28 11.69 -7.41
CA GLY A 42 18.90 11.21 -7.42
C GLY A 42 18.45 10.56 -6.10
N ASP A 43 19.22 10.73 -5.02
CA ASP A 43 18.93 10.19 -3.69
C ASP A 43 18.05 11.16 -2.90
N ILE A 44 16.76 11.16 -3.23
CA ILE A 44 15.75 12.05 -2.64
C ILE A 44 15.66 11.87 -1.12
N ASN A 45 15.80 10.63 -0.62
CA ASN A 45 15.71 10.35 0.81
C ASN A 45 16.91 10.92 1.58
N ALA A 46 18.12 10.77 1.05
CA ALA A 46 19.30 11.37 1.68
C ALA A 46 19.26 12.90 1.61
N ALA A 47 18.75 13.48 0.52
CA ALA A 47 18.55 14.93 0.42
C ALA A 47 17.58 15.45 1.50
N ILE A 48 16.45 14.76 1.73
CA ILE A 48 15.50 15.11 2.81
C ILE A 48 16.19 15.14 4.17
N GLN A 49 17.04 14.16 4.49
CA GLN A 49 17.74 14.13 5.78
C GLN A 49 18.72 15.29 5.94
N GLU A 50 19.42 15.67 4.86
CA GLU A 50 20.30 16.85 4.88
C GLU A 50 19.49 18.14 5.04
N TYR A 51 18.34 18.29 4.37
CA TYR A 51 17.46 19.44 4.56
C TYR A 51 16.92 19.50 6.00
N LYS A 52 16.52 18.37 6.60
CA LYS A 52 16.15 18.30 8.03
C LYS A 52 17.30 18.73 8.94
N ALA A 53 18.50 18.25 8.66
CA ALA A 53 19.69 18.62 9.42
C ALA A 53 20.00 20.13 9.33
N ILE A 54 19.81 20.74 8.16
CA ILE A 54 19.95 22.19 7.98
C ILE A 54 18.92 22.95 8.82
N VAL A 55 17.65 22.55 8.77
CA VAL A 55 16.55 23.14 9.56
C VAL A 55 16.86 23.08 11.06
N ALA A 56 17.34 21.93 11.55
CA ALA A 56 17.65 21.71 12.96
C ALA A 56 18.92 22.45 13.42
N LYS A 57 19.96 22.51 12.58
CA LYS A 57 21.28 23.05 12.93
C LYS A 57 21.36 24.57 12.80
N PHE A 58 20.57 25.16 11.91
CA PHE A 58 20.62 26.60 11.62
C PHE A 58 19.27 27.31 11.81
N PRO A 59 18.54 27.12 12.93
CA PRO A 59 17.19 27.66 13.10
C PRO A 59 17.13 29.20 13.07
N LYS A 60 18.26 29.87 13.32
CA LYS A 60 18.38 31.34 13.25
C LYS A 60 18.60 31.87 11.82
N GLN A 61 19.03 31.03 10.88
CA GLN A 61 19.24 31.41 9.49
C GLN A 61 17.96 31.23 8.66
N ARG A 62 16.96 32.07 8.93
CA ARG A 62 15.58 31.92 8.40
C ARG A 62 15.50 31.70 6.89
N ALA A 63 16.31 32.42 6.09
CA ALA A 63 16.32 32.26 4.64
C ALA A 63 16.82 30.88 4.18
N VAL A 64 17.90 30.38 4.80
CA VAL A 64 18.45 29.05 4.48
C VAL A 64 17.50 27.95 4.96
N VAL A 65 16.85 28.14 6.11
CA VAL A 65 15.84 27.21 6.61
C VAL A 65 14.62 27.19 5.71
N ALA A 66 14.12 28.34 5.25
CA ALA A 66 13.00 28.38 4.33
C ALA A 66 13.32 27.71 2.97
N ASP A 67 14.51 27.92 2.41
CA ASP A 67 14.98 27.20 1.21
C ASP A 67 15.07 25.69 1.47
N ALA A 68 15.59 25.27 2.62
CA ALA A 68 15.68 23.86 2.99
C ALA A 68 14.30 23.21 3.14
N LEU A 69 13.35 23.91 3.75
CA LEU A 69 11.96 23.46 3.88
C LEU A 69 11.29 23.33 2.51
N ILE A 70 11.48 24.28 1.59
CA ILE A 70 10.97 24.15 0.22
C ILE A 70 11.54 22.90 -0.44
N ARG A 71 12.86 22.77 -0.45
CA ARG A 71 13.53 21.65 -1.10
C ARG A 71 13.08 20.31 -0.52
N MET A 72 12.93 20.26 0.80
CA MET A 72 12.39 19.10 1.50
C MET A 72 10.95 18.82 1.10
N ALA A 73 10.10 19.84 0.99
CA ALA A 73 8.72 19.68 0.54
C ALA A 73 8.66 19.19 -0.91
N GLU A 74 9.47 19.73 -1.82
CA GLU A 74 9.58 19.27 -3.21
C GLU A 74 10.11 17.84 -3.31
N CYS A 75 11.04 17.45 -2.42
CA CYS A 75 11.48 16.07 -2.30
C CYS A 75 10.33 15.16 -1.86
N TYR A 76 9.54 15.57 -0.85
CA TYR A 76 8.35 14.83 -0.43
C TYR A 76 7.27 14.79 -1.52
N GLU A 77 7.09 15.84 -2.32
CA GLU A 77 6.22 15.83 -3.51
C GLU A 77 6.69 14.80 -4.55
N LYS A 78 8.00 14.77 -4.85
CA LYS A 78 8.59 13.76 -5.76
C LYS A 78 8.39 12.34 -5.23
N LEU A 79 8.28 12.17 -3.92
CA LEU A 79 7.99 10.88 -3.27
C LEU A 79 6.48 10.60 -3.16
N GLY A 80 5.60 11.56 -3.46
CA GLY A 80 4.15 11.44 -3.31
C GLY A 80 3.66 11.52 -1.85
N ASP A 81 4.45 12.09 -0.95
CA ASP A 81 4.20 12.15 0.48
C ASP A 81 3.49 13.46 0.89
N PHE A 82 2.41 13.35 1.67
CA PHE A 82 1.62 14.47 2.19
C PHE A 82 2.36 15.28 3.28
N VAL A 83 3.53 14.83 3.74
CA VAL A 83 4.43 15.62 4.59
C VAL A 83 4.86 16.93 3.91
N SER A 84 4.91 16.97 2.57
CA SER A 84 5.13 18.19 1.79
C SER A 84 4.18 19.33 2.18
N ASN A 85 2.88 19.04 2.36
CA ASN A 85 1.87 20.03 2.78
C ASN A 85 2.15 20.60 4.15
N LYS A 86 2.47 19.75 5.14
CA LYS A 86 2.81 20.19 6.49
C LYS A 86 4.01 21.12 6.49
N ILE A 87 4.96 20.91 5.58
CA ILE A 87 6.13 21.76 5.41
C ILE A 87 5.76 23.09 4.73
N TYR A 88 4.92 23.09 3.70
CA TYR A 88 4.44 24.34 3.10
C TYR A 88 3.61 25.17 4.09
N GLU A 89 2.75 24.54 4.89
CA GLU A 89 2.02 25.18 5.99
C GLU A 89 2.98 25.74 7.05
N GLN A 90 4.03 24.99 7.38
CA GLN A 90 5.09 25.45 8.28
C GLN A 90 5.81 26.68 7.70
N ILE A 91 6.11 26.72 6.40
CA ILE A 91 6.72 27.87 5.74
C ILE A 91 5.78 29.10 5.86
N LEU A 92 4.48 28.92 5.63
CA LEU A 92 3.51 30.01 5.73
C LEU A 92 3.28 30.50 7.17
N ARG A 93 3.35 29.61 8.15
CA ARG A 93 3.15 29.95 9.56
C ARG A 93 4.40 30.56 10.19
N ASP A 94 5.54 29.91 9.98
CA ASP A 94 6.76 30.18 10.74
C ASP A 94 7.78 31.01 9.95
N TYR A 95 7.63 31.14 8.62
CA TYR A 95 8.56 31.81 7.70
C TYR A 95 7.87 32.75 6.68
N ALA A 96 6.72 33.33 7.06
CA ALA A 96 5.95 34.25 6.19
C ALA A 96 6.73 35.49 5.70
N ASP A 97 7.78 35.88 6.43
CA ASP A 97 8.72 36.95 6.10
C ASP A 97 9.63 36.60 4.91
N GLN A 98 9.81 35.31 4.62
CA GLN A 98 10.59 34.81 3.48
C GLN A 98 9.69 34.79 2.23
N LYS A 99 9.57 35.94 1.57
CA LYS A 99 8.56 36.21 0.52
C LYS A 99 8.53 35.18 -0.60
N ASP A 100 9.68 34.77 -1.11
CA ASP A 100 9.76 33.80 -2.22
C ASP A 100 9.29 32.41 -1.78
N ALA A 101 9.73 31.99 -0.59
CA ALA A 101 9.32 30.73 0.01
C ALA A 101 7.82 30.68 0.31
N ALA A 102 7.28 31.76 0.89
CA ALA A 102 5.86 31.88 1.14
C ALA A 102 5.03 31.94 -0.15
N THR A 103 5.57 32.55 -1.22
CA THR A 103 4.90 32.59 -2.53
C THR A 103 4.87 31.21 -3.16
N LEU A 104 6.00 30.50 -3.19
CA LEU A 104 6.05 29.13 -3.70
C LEU A 104 5.16 28.19 -2.88
N ALA A 105 5.20 28.26 -1.54
CA ALA A 105 4.34 27.47 -0.67
C ALA A 105 2.85 27.73 -0.97
N ARG A 106 2.44 28.99 -1.20
CA ARG A 106 1.06 29.30 -1.65
C ARG A 106 0.75 28.72 -3.03
N THR A 107 1.71 28.77 -3.97
CA THR A 107 1.53 28.20 -5.31
C THR A 107 1.41 26.67 -5.29
N ARG A 108 2.24 25.99 -4.49
CA ARG A 108 2.25 24.53 -4.31
C ARG A 108 1.04 24.03 -3.53
N LEU A 109 0.54 24.84 -2.60
CA LEU A 109 -0.81 24.72 -2.03
C LEU A 109 -1.90 25.25 -2.98
N GLY A 110 -1.64 25.28 -4.30
CA GLY A 110 -2.69 25.46 -5.31
C GLY A 110 -3.00 26.90 -5.70
N GLY A 111 -2.09 27.85 -5.49
CA GLY A 111 -2.08 29.13 -6.22
C GLY A 111 -3.40 29.90 -6.20
N ALA A 112 -4.17 29.75 -5.14
CA ALA A 112 -5.27 30.61 -4.73
C ALA A 112 -5.56 30.30 -3.27
N ALA A 113 -4.79 30.92 -2.38
CA ALA A 113 -5.35 31.37 -1.11
C ALA A 113 -6.66 32.19 -1.32
N ALA A 114 -7.00 32.57 -2.55
CA ALA A 114 -8.28 33.17 -2.93
C ALA A 114 -9.43 32.17 -3.21
N LYS A 115 -9.20 30.88 -3.47
CA LYS A 115 -10.27 29.84 -3.61
C LYS A 115 -10.38 28.94 -2.38
N ASP A 116 -9.29 28.74 -1.64
CA ASP A 116 -9.33 28.12 -0.31
C ASP A 116 -9.91 29.06 0.77
N ALA A 117 -10.00 30.37 0.50
CA ALA A 117 -10.57 31.38 1.40
C ALA A 117 -12.09 31.17 1.58
N GLY A 118 -12.45 30.16 2.36
CA GLY A 118 -13.83 29.77 2.63
C GLY A 118 -14.00 28.27 2.81
N ILE A 119 -13.13 27.45 2.19
CA ILE A 119 -13.20 25.99 2.28
C ILE A 119 -12.88 25.55 3.70
N VAL A 120 -13.82 24.87 4.35
CA VAL A 120 -13.66 24.35 5.71
C VAL A 120 -13.51 22.84 5.63
N THR A 121 -12.38 22.33 6.09
CA THR A 121 -12.18 20.89 6.31
C THR A 121 -12.16 20.62 7.81
N ARG A 122 -13.03 19.72 8.29
CA ARG A 122 -13.08 19.33 9.70
C ARG A 122 -13.24 17.82 9.84
N GLN A 123 -12.55 17.27 10.82
CA GLN A 123 -12.75 15.88 11.23
C GLN A 123 -14.11 15.76 11.92
N VAL A 124 -14.87 14.72 11.58
CA VAL A 124 -16.21 14.48 12.11
C VAL A 124 -16.31 13.18 12.89
N TRP A 125 -15.43 12.23 12.60
CA TRP A 125 -15.41 10.94 13.28
C TRP A 125 -14.02 10.29 13.15
N MET A 126 -13.58 9.57 14.18
CA MET A 126 -12.29 8.85 14.18
C MET A 126 -12.49 7.45 14.78
N PRO A 127 -13.05 6.53 14.00
CA PRO A 127 -13.20 5.16 14.44
C PRO A 127 -11.87 4.42 14.46
N LYS A 128 -11.74 3.50 15.40
CA LYS A 128 -10.64 2.53 15.47
C LYS A 128 -10.82 1.36 14.50
N MET A 129 -11.25 1.66 13.27
CA MET A 129 -11.43 0.68 12.21
C MET A 129 -11.33 1.37 10.85
N GLU A 130 -11.11 0.57 9.81
CA GLU A 130 -11.30 1.00 8.44
C GLU A 130 -12.78 1.31 8.16
N VAL A 131 -13.06 2.43 7.52
CA VAL A 131 -14.43 2.86 7.20
C VAL A 131 -14.67 2.75 5.70
N PHE A 132 -15.54 1.83 5.32
CA PHE A 132 -16.15 1.75 4.01
C PHE A 132 -17.65 1.98 4.13
N GLY A 133 -18.19 2.85 3.29
CA GLY A 133 -19.61 3.15 3.25
C GLY A 133 -19.91 4.53 2.68
N SER A 134 -21.14 4.99 2.85
CA SER A 134 -21.63 6.21 2.20
C SER A 134 -22.35 7.15 3.16
N VAL A 135 -22.21 8.45 2.91
CA VAL A 135 -22.98 9.48 3.61
C VAL A 135 -24.38 9.57 3.03
N SER A 136 -25.40 9.74 3.89
CA SER A 136 -26.76 9.99 3.45
C SER A 136 -26.87 11.33 2.70
N PRO A 137 -27.81 11.47 1.74
CA PRO A 137 -27.93 12.69 0.94
C PRO A 137 -28.15 13.98 1.75
N ASP A 138 -28.75 13.87 2.94
CA ASP A 138 -28.96 14.97 3.88
C ASP A 138 -27.74 15.26 4.78
N GLY A 139 -26.70 14.43 4.73
CA GLY A 139 -25.47 14.57 5.51
C GLY A 139 -25.60 14.16 6.98
N ARG A 140 -26.73 13.55 7.38
CA ARG A 140 -26.99 13.19 8.77
C ARG A 140 -26.36 11.88 9.19
N TYR A 141 -26.42 10.87 8.34
CA TYR A 141 -25.98 9.52 8.65
C TYR A 141 -24.80 9.11 7.77
N LEU A 142 -23.89 8.36 8.35
CA LEU A 142 -22.83 7.65 7.65
C LEU A 142 -23.10 6.16 7.78
N SER A 143 -23.37 5.49 6.66
CA SER A 143 -23.35 4.03 6.64
C SER A 143 -21.91 3.52 6.69
N TYR A 144 -21.68 2.45 7.43
CA TYR A 144 -20.38 1.79 7.48
C TYR A 144 -20.50 0.32 7.83
N PHE A 145 -19.47 -0.45 7.45
CA PHE A 145 -19.30 -1.83 7.87
C PHE A 145 -18.59 -1.91 9.23
N ASP A 146 -19.23 -2.52 10.22
CA ASP A 146 -18.65 -2.79 11.54
C ASP A 146 -17.76 -4.04 11.46
N ASN A 147 -16.45 -3.84 11.33
CA ASN A 147 -15.46 -4.90 11.22
C ASN A 147 -15.45 -5.86 12.44
N GLU A 148 -15.92 -5.42 13.61
CA GLU A 148 -15.94 -6.27 14.80
C GLU A 148 -17.09 -7.27 14.76
N THR A 149 -18.23 -6.88 14.20
CA THR A 149 -19.43 -7.74 14.22
C THR A 149 -19.86 -8.26 12.87
N GLY A 150 -19.30 -7.74 11.78
CA GLY A 150 -19.71 -8.04 10.42
C GLY A 150 -21.03 -7.38 10.00
N ASP A 151 -21.52 -6.41 10.79
CA ASP A 151 -22.81 -5.78 10.55
C ASP A 151 -22.71 -4.49 9.73
N LEU A 152 -23.75 -4.20 8.95
CA LEU A 152 -23.99 -2.86 8.47
C LEU A 152 -24.49 -1.99 9.63
N ALA A 153 -23.89 -0.83 9.78
CA ALA A 153 -24.22 0.13 10.83
C ALA A 153 -24.39 1.54 10.26
N LEU A 154 -25.07 2.40 11.03
CA LEU A 154 -25.13 3.83 10.81
C LEU A 154 -24.47 4.57 11.95
N HIS A 155 -23.69 5.58 11.62
CA HIS A 155 -23.22 6.60 12.55
C HIS A 155 -24.00 7.89 12.30
N ASP A 156 -24.69 8.42 13.31
CA ASP A 156 -25.32 9.75 13.23
C ASP A 156 -24.23 10.81 13.41
N LEU A 157 -23.93 11.55 12.34
CA LEU A 157 -22.89 12.58 12.27
C LEU A 157 -23.24 13.84 13.07
N THR A 158 -24.46 13.94 13.60
CA THR A 158 -24.91 15.06 14.44
C THR A 158 -24.74 14.72 15.92
N SER A 159 -25.20 13.53 16.34
CA SER A 159 -25.13 13.10 17.75
C SER A 159 -23.85 12.34 18.10
N GLY A 160 -23.10 11.84 17.10
CA GLY A 160 -21.94 10.97 17.28
C GLY A 160 -22.29 9.54 17.69
N THR A 161 -23.57 9.15 17.65
CA THR A 161 -24.03 7.83 18.10
C THR A 161 -24.14 6.84 16.94
N GLY A 162 -23.68 5.62 17.15
CA GLY A 162 -23.86 4.51 16.21
C GLY A 162 -25.12 3.67 16.50
N ARG A 163 -25.72 3.08 15.46
CA ARG A 163 -26.68 1.98 15.58
C ARG A 163 -26.44 0.93 14.52
N ARG A 164 -26.64 -0.34 14.87
CA ARG A 164 -26.59 -1.44 13.90
C ARG A 164 -27.89 -1.49 13.09
N LEU A 165 -27.76 -1.76 11.79
CA LEU A 165 -28.89 -2.01 10.90
C LEU A 165 -29.11 -3.51 10.70
N THR A 166 -28.05 -4.30 10.79
CA THR A 166 -28.11 -5.76 10.71
C THR A 166 -27.67 -6.41 12.01
N THR A 167 -27.96 -7.71 12.15
CA THR A 167 -27.52 -8.53 13.28
C THR A 167 -26.99 -9.89 12.82
N ASN A 168 -26.41 -9.97 11.62
CA ASN A 168 -26.14 -11.24 10.94
C ASN A 168 -24.69 -11.69 11.13
N LYS A 169 -24.49 -12.73 11.95
CA LYS A 169 -23.17 -13.27 12.33
C LYS A 169 -22.40 -13.98 11.20
N GLN A 170 -22.93 -14.07 9.99
CA GLN A 170 -22.31 -14.81 8.87
C GLN A 170 -21.67 -13.92 7.79
N ALA A 171 -21.75 -12.60 7.88
CA ALA A 171 -21.29 -11.69 6.84
C ALA A 171 -19.77 -11.44 6.87
N TYR A 172 -18.97 -12.47 6.60
CA TYR A 172 -17.58 -12.31 6.15
C TYR A 172 -17.39 -12.64 4.66
N GLU A 173 -18.48 -12.77 3.91
CA GLU A 173 -18.43 -12.85 2.45
C GLU A 173 -18.69 -11.44 1.94
N ALA A 174 -17.66 -10.80 1.37
CA ALA A 174 -17.55 -9.63 0.47
C ALA A 174 -18.66 -8.55 0.35
N PHE A 175 -19.90 -8.75 0.78
CA PHE A 175 -21.06 -7.96 0.40
C PHE A 175 -21.25 -6.71 1.27
N ALA A 176 -21.16 -6.85 2.60
CA ALA A 176 -21.48 -5.76 3.53
C ALA A 176 -20.53 -4.55 3.49
N VAL A 177 -19.32 -4.72 2.94
CA VAL A 177 -18.30 -3.66 2.79
C VAL A 177 -18.74 -2.60 1.77
N TRP A 178 -19.62 -2.95 0.83
CA TRP A 178 -20.16 -2.06 -0.20
C TRP A 178 -21.70 -1.98 -0.21
N SER A 179 -22.39 -2.74 0.65
CA SER A 179 -23.85 -2.93 0.58
C SER A 179 -24.67 -1.64 0.68
N THR A 180 -25.22 -1.22 -0.47
CA THR A 180 -26.46 -0.45 -0.55
C THR A 180 -27.68 -1.34 -0.85
N PHE A 181 -27.49 -2.66 -1.02
CA PHE A 181 -28.48 -3.65 -1.44
C PHE A 181 -28.14 -5.06 -0.90
N ASP A 182 -29.16 -5.93 -0.78
CA ASP A 182 -29.01 -7.36 -0.46
C ASP A 182 -29.05 -8.22 -1.75
N PRO A 183 -27.91 -8.76 -2.20
CA PRO A 183 -27.83 -9.54 -3.42
C PRO A 183 -28.54 -10.90 -3.34
N HIS A 184 -28.99 -11.38 -2.17
CA HIS A 184 -29.76 -12.63 -2.09
C HIS A 184 -31.06 -12.60 -2.90
N SER A 185 -31.57 -11.42 -3.24
CA SER A 185 -32.73 -11.23 -4.11
C SER A 185 -32.41 -11.28 -5.61
N TYR A 186 -31.14 -11.19 -6.02
CA TYR A 186 -30.69 -11.33 -7.41
C TYR A 186 -29.94 -12.65 -7.60
N GLN A 187 -30.66 -13.73 -7.93
CA GLN A 187 -30.06 -15.02 -8.27
C GLN A 187 -29.88 -15.13 -9.79
N ASN A 188 -28.63 -15.05 -10.25
CA ASN A 188 -28.26 -15.36 -11.62
C ASN A 188 -27.01 -16.25 -11.63
N GLU A 189 -27.11 -17.44 -12.22
CA GLU A 189 -26.05 -18.45 -12.23
C GLU A 189 -24.79 -18.01 -13.01
N ASP A 190 -24.88 -16.97 -13.85
CA ASP A 190 -23.79 -16.47 -14.68
C ASP A 190 -22.96 -15.36 -14.03
N ILE A 191 -23.39 -14.84 -12.87
CA ILE A 191 -22.70 -13.76 -12.15
C ILE A 191 -21.72 -14.34 -11.13
N GLU A 192 -20.49 -13.82 -11.16
CA GLU A 192 -19.44 -14.13 -10.18
C GLU A 192 -19.48 -13.13 -9.02
N PHE A 193 -19.64 -11.83 -9.33
CA PHE A 193 -19.62 -10.76 -8.32
C PHE A 193 -20.48 -9.56 -8.74
N ILE A 194 -21.09 -8.89 -7.77
CA ILE A 194 -21.84 -7.64 -7.96
C ILE A 194 -21.43 -6.61 -6.90
N ALA A 195 -21.02 -5.43 -7.35
CA ALA A 195 -20.67 -4.30 -6.51
C ALA A 195 -21.66 -3.15 -6.73
N PRO A 196 -22.49 -2.80 -5.73
CA PRO A 196 -23.31 -1.60 -5.80
C PRO A 196 -22.47 -0.34 -5.53
N HIS A 197 -22.78 0.76 -6.23
CA HIS A 197 -22.05 2.02 -6.11
C HIS A 197 -22.92 3.20 -5.67
N HIS A 198 -24.04 3.48 -6.35
CA HIS A 198 -24.82 4.70 -6.06
C HIS A 198 -26.32 4.56 -6.36
N TRP A 199 -27.16 5.17 -5.53
CA TRP A 199 -28.59 5.26 -5.77
C TRP A 199 -28.90 6.34 -6.82
N SER A 200 -29.89 6.04 -7.66
CA SER A 200 -30.56 7.06 -8.44
C SER A 200 -31.21 8.11 -7.54
N PRO A 201 -31.30 9.38 -7.99
CA PRO A 201 -31.88 10.45 -7.18
C PRO A 201 -33.35 10.22 -6.77
N ASP A 202 -34.09 9.43 -7.56
CA ASP A 202 -35.48 9.05 -7.28
C ASP A 202 -35.62 7.75 -6.47
N GLY A 203 -34.50 7.10 -6.14
CA GLY A 203 -34.45 5.88 -5.33
C GLY A 203 -34.95 4.62 -6.03
N LYS A 204 -35.25 4.66 -7.34
CA LYS A 204 -35.81 3.51 -8.08
C LYS A 204 -34.76 2.53 -8.60
N TRP A 205 -33.53 3.01 -8.72
CA TRP A 205 -32.41 2.28 -9.30
C TRP A 205 -31.16 2.40 -8.44
N ILE A 206 -30.34 1.36 -8.49
CA ILE A 206 -28.98 1.33 -7.96
C ILE A 206 -28.03 1.09 -9.13
N ALA A 207 -27.02 1.94 -9.29
CA ALA A 207 -25.93 1.71 -10.21
C ALA A 207 -25.01 0.62 -9.64
N VAL A 208 -24.76 -0.40 -10.44
CA VAL A 208 -23.97 -1.57 -10.06
C VAL A 208 -22.89 -1.84 -11.10
N GLN A 209 -21.80 -2.44 -10.64
CA GLN A 209 -20.86 -3.17 -11.48
C GLN A 209 -21.09 -4.67 -11.27
N VAL A 210 -21.16 -5.42 -12.37
CA VAL A 210 -21.33 -6.88 -12.37
C VAL A 210 -20.12 -7.51 -13.04
N GLU A 211 -19.45 -8.44 -12.36
CA GLU A 211 -18.48 -9.35 -12.97
C GLU A 211 -19.16 -10.70 -13.22
N ARG A 212 -19.11 -11.14 -14.47
CA ARG A 212 -19.61 -12.43 -14.91
C ARG A 212 -18.53 -13.51 -14.75
N LYS A 213 -18.94 -14.77 -14.74
CA LYS A 213 -18.01 -15.93 -14.65
C LYS A 213 -17.01 -16.02 -15.79
N ASP A 214 -17.33 -15.47 -16.95
CA ASP A 214 -16.44 -15.36 -18.11
C ASP A 214 -15.44 -14.18 -18.01
N ARG A 215 -15.41 -13.47 -16.88
CA ARG A 215 -14.62 -12.27 -16.60
C ARG A 215 -15.05 -11.01 -17.34
N GLU A 216 -16.20 -11.02 -18.01
CA GLU A 216 -16.79 -9.79 -18.52
C GLU A 216 -17.35 -8.96 -17.35
N VAL A 217 -17.00 -7.70 -17.33
CA VAL A 217 -17.43 -6.70 -16.37
C VAL A 217 -18.41 -5.75 -17.07
N GLN A 218 -19.53 -5.50 -16.41
CA GLN A 218 -20.64 -4.71 -16.92
C GLN A 218 -21.05 -3.64 -15.91
N ILE A 219 -21.33 -2.44 -16.41
CA ILE A 219 -21.97 -1.37 -15.65
C ILE A 219 -23.47 -1.42 -15.99
N GLY A 220 -24.31 -1.43 -14.97
CA GLY A 220 -25.76 -1.50 -15.14
C GLY A 220 -26.56 -0.96 -13.97
N LEU A 221 -27.87 -1.17 -14.05
CA LEU A 221 -28.85 -0.70 -13.08
C LEU A 221 -29.65 -1.86 -12.52
N VAL A 222 -29.82 -1.90 -11.21
CA VAL A 222 -30.76 -2.81 -10.53
C VAL A 222 -31.96 -2.00 -10.04
N SER A 223 -33.17 -2.46 -10.40
CA SER A 223 -34.43 -1.90 -9.93
C SER A 223 -34.65 -2.22 -8.47
N THR A 224 -35.06 -1.22 -7.70
CA THR A 224 -35.31 -1.37 -6.26
C THR A 224 -36.71 -1.92 -5.97
N ALA A 225 -37.59 -1.95 -6.98
CA ALA A 225 -38.95 -2.45 -6.84
C ALA A 225 -39.03 -3.97 -7.01
N ASP A 226 -38.28 -4.52 -7.97
CA ASP A 226 -38.40 -5.92 -8.39
C ASP A 226 -37.04 -6.62 -8.61
N GLY A 227 -35.92 -5.94 -8.37
CA GLY A 227 -34.58 -6.49 -8.55
C GLY A 227 -34.16 -6.67 -10.00
N SER A 228 -34.95 -6.22 -10.98
CA SER A 228 -34.60 -6.38 -12.40
C SER A 228 -33.31 -5.65 -12.76
N PHE A 229 -32.45 -6.30 -13.56
CA PHE A 229 -31.15 -5.76 -13.99
C PHE A 229 -31.18 -5.30 -15.45
N ARG A 230 -30.62 -4.12 -15.70
CA ARG A 230 -30.43 -3.53 -17.01
C ARG A 230 -28.96 -3.20 -17.24
N VAL A 231 -28.35 -3.80 -18.26
CA VAL A 231 -26.99 -3.45 -18.69
C VAL A 231 -27.01 -2.07 -19.37
N LEU A 232 -26.08 -1.21 -18.99
CA LEU A 232 -25.83 0.06 -19.67
C LEU A 232 -24.60 -0.02 -20.57
N LYS A 233 -23.53 -0.68 -20.11
CA LYS A 233 -22.28 -0.79 -20.84
C LYS A 233 -21.46 -2.00 -20.40
N SER A 234 -20.86 -2.70 -21.35
CA SER A 234 -19.78 -3.66 -21.09
C SER A 234 -18.42 -2.97 -21.15
N VAL A 235 -17.53 -3.32 -20.22
CA VAL A 235 -16.19 -2.72 -20.06
C VAL A 235 -15.07 -3.75 -20.14
N ASP A 236 -15.36 -4.87 -20.82
CA ASP A 236 -14.46 -6.01 -20.97
C ASP A 236 -14.05 -6.55 -19.59
N TRP A 237 -12.77 -6.58 -19.24
CA TRP A 237 -12.27 -7.03 -17.94
C TRP A 237 -11.97 -5.88 -16.97
N ARG A 238 -12.27 -4.63 -17.34
CA ARG A 238 -11.89 -3.43 -16.58
C ARG A 238 -12.86 -3.17 -15.44
N HIS A 239 -12.34 -2.72 -14.30
CA HIS A 239 -13.14 -2.38 -13.12
C HIS A 239 -13.13 -0.86 -12.91
N SER A 240 -14.29 -0.32 -12.55
CA SER A 240 -14.46 1.07 -12.15
C SER A 240 -14.28 1.19 -10.64
N ASN A 241 -13.63 2.23 -10.13
CA ASN A 241 -13.61 2.46 -8.68
C ASN A 241 -14.91 3.11 -8.20
N ASN A 242 -15.42 4.09 -8.96
CA ASN A 242 -16.65 4.81 -8.63
C ASN A 242 -17.62 4.88 -9.82
N ILE A 243 -18.91 4.71 -9.54
CA ILE A 243 -20.00 4.87 -10.50
C ILE A 243 -21.08 5.74 -9.85
N VAL A 244 -21.31 6.94 -10.38
CA VAL A 244 -22.13 7.98 -9.72
C VAL A 244 -23.19 8.58 -10.65
N PHE A 245 -24.46 8.47 -10.25
CA PHE A 245 -25.56 9.22 -10.85
C PHE A 245 -25.37 10.75 -10.79
N SER A 246 -25.79 11.44 -11.85
CA SER A 246 -26.05 12.87 -11.80
C SER A 246 -27.28 13.17 -10.92
N PRO A 247 -27.34 14.32 -10.21
CA PRO A 247 -28.46 14.67 -9.34
C PRO A 247 -29.80 14.80 -10.06
N ASP A 248 -29.78 15.05 -11.38
CA ASP A 248 -30.97 15.07 -12.23
C ASP A 248 -31.35 13.68 -12.81
N GLY A 249 -30.57 12.63 -12.51
CA GLY A 249 -30.82 11.25 -12.92
C GLY A 249 -30.59 10.97 -14.41
N ARG A 250 -30.10 11.94 -15.19
CA ARG A 250 -29.92 11.79 -16.65
C ARG A 250 -28.64 11.08 -17.06
N TYR A 251 -27.63 11.07 -16.19
CA TYR A 251 -26.29 10.57 -16.49
C TYR A 251 -25.74 9.69 -15.37
N ILE A 252 -24.77 8.87 -15.73
CA ILE A 252 -23.84 8.22 -14.82
C ILE A 252 -22.42 8.63 -15.21
N ALA A 253 -21.62 9.02 -14.22
CA ALA A 253 -20.19 9.22 -14.40
C ALA A 253 -19.43 8.07 -13.74
N PHE A 254 -18.32 7.66 -14.34
CA PHE A 254 -17.49 6.56 -13.86
C PHE A 254 -16.04 6.72 -14.30
N ASP A 255 -15.11 6.16 -13.52
CA ASP A 255 -13.69 6.08 -13.89
C ASP A 255 -13.38 4.72 -14.51
N LEU A 256 -12.58 4.68 -15.59
CA LEU A 256 -12.08 3.43 -16.14
C LEU A 256 -10.58 3.50 -16.40
N PRO A 257 -9.81 2.50 -15.93
CA PRO A 257 -8.42 2.36 -16.30
C PRO A 257 -8.28 1.94 -17.77
N THR A 258 -7.27 2.49 -18.47
CA THR A 258 -6.92 2.09 -19.84
C THR A 258 -6.33 0.67 -19.87
N THR A 259 -5.51 0.33 -18.88
CA THR A 259 -5.09 -1.04 -18.53
C THR A 259 -5.11 -1.19 -17.00
N GLY A 260 -5.22 -2.40 -16.46
CA GLY A 260 -5.40 -2.65 -15.01
C GLY A 260 -4.25 -2.20 -14.10
N THR A 261 -3.27 -1.47 -14.63
CA THR A 261 -2.13 -0.85 -13.92
C THR A 261 -1.83 0.58 -14.39
N GLU A 262 -2.64 1.16 -15.27
CA GLU A 262 -2.46 2.49 -15.87
C GLU A 262 -3.44 3.53 -15.33
N PRO A 263 -3.18 4.83 -15.57
CA PRO A 263 -4.08 5.92 -15.17
C PRO A 263 -5.51 5.70 -15.67
N ALA A 264 -6.48 6.00 -14.81
CA ALA A 264 -7.89 6.00 -15.18
C ALA A 264 -8.31 7.33 -15.80
N ASP A 265 -9.25 7.26 -16.74
CA ASP A 265 -9.95 8.40 -17.32
C ASP A 265 -11.39 8.45 -16.79
N VAL A 266 -12.03 9.62 -16.84
CA VAL A 266 -13.42 9.79 -16.39
C VAL A 266 -14.37 9.92 -17.58
N PHE A 267 -15.40 9.10 -17.57
CA PHE A 267 -16.43 9.02 -18.60
C PHE A 267 -17.80 9.40 -18.03
N VAL A 268 -18.68 9.91 -18.89
CA VAL A 268 -20.08 10.18 -18.59
C VAL A 268 -20.95 9.47 -19.63
N LEU A 269 -21.91 8.67 -19.17
CA LEU A 269 -22.85 7.91 -19.98
C LEU A 269 -24.27 8.40 -19.71
N ALA A 270 -25.04 8.64 -20.77
CA ALA A 270 -26.48 8.90 -20.67
C ALA A 270 -27.20 7.64 -20.16
N ILE A 271 -28.18 7.81 -19.27
CA ILE A 271 -28.87 6.68 -18.61
C ILE A 271 -29.68 5.81 -19.59
N ASP A 272 -30.01 6.34 -20.76
CA ASP A 272 -30.65 5.60 -21.84
C ASP A 272 -29.66 4.76 -22.67
N GLY A 273 -28.35 4.90 -22.43
CA GLY A 273 -27.27 4.25 -23.17
C GLY A 273 -26.99 4.90 -24.53
N SER A 274 -27.67 5.99 -24.89
CA SER A 274 -27.60 6.61 -26.21
C SER A 274 -26.26 7.26 -26.53
N ARG A 275 -25.52 7.67 -25.48
CA ARG A 275 -24.32 8.49 -25.66
C ARG A 275 -23.36 8.39 -24.49
N GLU A 276 -22.12 8.10 -24.83
CA GLU A 276 -20.97 8.16 -23.94
C GLU A 276 -20.07 9.33 -24.29
N ILE A 277 -19.53 9.97 -23.26
CA ILE A 277 -18.74 11.18 -23.36
C ILE A 277 -17.44 10.93 -22.57
N PRO A 278 -16.27 10.95 -23.23
CA PRO A 278 -14.99 11.00 -22.53
C PRO A 278 -14.85 12.37 -21.88
N ALA A 279 -15.23 12.49 -20.60
CA ALA A 279 -15.37 13.77 -19.93
C ALA A 279 -14.00 14.33 -19.50
N VAL A 280 -13.11 13.45 -19.05
CA VAL A 280 -11.75 13.79 -18.67
C VAL A 280 -10.84 12.73 -19.28
N VAL A 281 -10.02 13.14 -20.25
CA VAL A 281 -8.99 12.28 -20.87
C VAL A 281 -7.65 12.94 -20.64
N HIS A 282 -6.78 12.30 -19.87
CA HIS A 282 -5.48 12.85 -19.51
C HIS A 282 -4.48 11.73 -19.18
N GLY A 283 -3.18 11.99 -19.31
CA GLY A 283 -2.16 11.04 -18.83
C GLY A 283 -2.02 10.98 -17.29
N ALA A 284 -2.96 11.59 -16.57
CA ALA A 284 -3.03 11.66 -15.11
C ALA A 284 -4.02 10.61 -14.62
N ASN A 285 -3.88 10.16 -13.38
CA ASN A 285 -4.83 9.23 -12.80
C ASN A 285 -6.06 10.00 -12.32
N ASP A 286 -7.18 9.83 -13.02
CA ASP A 286 -8.43 10.54 -12.75
C ASP A 286 -9.48 9.60 -12.14
N ALA A 287 -10.02 9.98 -10.97
CA ALA A 287 -11.05 9.22 -10.27
C ALA A 287 -12.29 10.09 -10.04
N VAL A 288 -13.47 9.63 -10.45
CA VAL A 288 -14.71 10.41 -10.30
C VAL A 288 -15.10 10.51 -8.81
N VAL A 289 -15.52 11.71 -8.40
CA VAL A 289 -16.02 11.99 -7.03
C VAL A 289 -17.54 12.06 -7.02
N GLY A 290 -18.12 12.76 -7.99
CA GLY A 290 -19.55 13.06 -7.99
C GLY A 290 -19.88 14.30 -8.81
N TRP A 291 -21.09 14.79 -8.67
CA TRP A 291 -21.59 15.97 -9.37
C TRP A 291 -21.96 17.05 -8.38
N THR A 292 -21.74 18.32 -8.75
CA THR A 292 -22.28 19.41 -7.94
C THR A 292 -23.81 19.32 -7.88
N PRO A 293 -24.47 19.72 -6.77
CA PRO A 293 -25.92 19.57 -6.63
C PRO A 293 -26.74 20.30 -7.71
N ASP A 294 -26.16 21.33 -8.31
CA ASP A 294 -26.75 22.09 -9.43
C ASP A 294 -26.53 21.46 -10.81
N VAL A 295 -25.85 20.30 -10.88
CA VAL A 295 -25.50 19.54 -12.09
C VAL A 295 -24.64 20.30 -13.09
N LYS A 296 -23.99 21.40 -12.67
CA LYS A 296 -23.15 22.22 -13.55
C LYS A 296 -21.69 21.80 -13.60
N ASN A 297 -21.24 20.97 -12.66
CA ASN A 297 -19.87 20.50 -12.64
C ASN A 297 -19.78 19.03 -12.27
N LEU A 298 -18.89 18.33 -12.95
CA LEU A 298 -18.42 17.01 -12.57
C LEU A 298 -17.17 17.17 -11.71
N LEU A 299 -17.17 16.58 -10.51
CA LEU A 299 -16.06 16.59 -9.58
C LEU A 299 -15.24 15.30 -9.73
N PHE A 300 -13.92 15.44 -9.69
CA PHE A 300 -12.99 14.31 -9.79
C PHE A 300 -11.67 14.62 -9.07
N ILE A 301 -10.96 13.57 -8.67
CA ILE A 301 -9.61 13.64 -8.12
C ILE A 301 -8.62 13.40 -9.26
N SER A 302 -7.53 14.17 -9.30
CA SER A 302 -6.49 14.02 -10.32
C SER A 302 -5.12 14.45 -9.85
N ASP A 303 -4.09 13.70 -10.24
CA ASP A 303 -2.68 14.01 -10.02
C ASP A 303 -2.05 14.91 -11.12
N ARG A 304 -2.86 15.45 -12.03
CA ARG A 304 -2.41 16.30 -13.17
C ARG A 304 -1.58 17.53 -12.81
N ALA A 305 -1.59 17.98 -11.56
CA ALA A 305 -0.78 19.10 -11.06
C ALA A 305 0.51 18.64 -10.33
N GLY A 306 0.86 17.36 -10.41
CA GLY A 306 1.99 16.75 -9.71
C GLY A 306 1.62 16.06 -8.39
N SER A 307 0.39 16.24 -7.92
CA SER A 307 -0.18 15.62 -6.71
C SER A 307 -1.71 15.54 -6.84
N PHE A 308 -2.34 14.59 -6.13
CA PHE A 308 -3.80 14.46 -6.14
C PHE A 308 -4.48 15.72 -5.57
N GLY A 309 -5.23 16.39 -6.44
CA GLY A 309 -6.13 17.50 -6.10
C GLY A 309 -7.60 17.16 -6.41
N LEU A 310 -8.52 17.90 -5.80
CA LEU A 310 -9.94 17.94 -6.17
C LEU A 310 -10.15 18.94 -7.31
N TRP A 311 -10.77 18.51 -8.38
CA TRP A 311 -11.03 19.29 -9.57
C TRP A 311 -12.53 19.32 -9.90
N ALA A 312 -12.96 20.40 -10.55
CA ALA A 312 -14.30 20.56 -11.09
C ALA A 312 -14.21 20.78 -12.60
N LEU A 313 -14.90 19.93 -13.37
CA LEU A 313 -15.11 20.11 -14.80
C LEU A 313 -16.48 20.74 -15.04
N PRO A 314 -16.56 21.96 -15.61
CA PRO A 314 -17.82 22.53 -16.07
C PRO A 314 -18.50 21.58 -17.05
N PHE A 315 -19.76 21.24 -16.79
CA PHE A 315 -20.53 20.27 -17.56
C PHE A 315 -21.96 20.76 -17.77
N GLY A 316 -22.48 20.57 -18.98
CA GLY A 316 -23.82 21.01 -19.36
C GLY A 316 -24.17 20.50 -20.76
N ASP A 317 -25.46 20.41 -21.08
CA ASP A 317 -25.95 19.92 -22.39
C ASP A 317 -25.35 18.55 -22.80
N GLY A 318 -25.05 17.73 -21.79
CA GLY A 318 -24.38 16.44 -21.94
C GLY A 318 -23.01 16.54 -22.61
N LYS A 319 -22.20 17.54 -22.27
CA LYS A 319 -20.77 17.59 -22.64
C LYS A 319 -19.99 18.52 -21.70
N PRO A 320 -18.65 18.41 -21.66
CA PRO A 320 -17.80 19.40 -21.00
C PRO A 320 -17.98 20.79 -21.62
N GLN A 321 -18.04 21.81 -20.77
CA GLN A 321 -18.27 23.22 -21.14
C GLN A 321 -17.01 24.08 -20.97
N GLY A 322 -15.86 23.45 -20.73
CA GLY A 322 -14.59 24.14 -20.53
C GLY A 322 -13.53 23.18 -20.00
N SER A 323 -12.41 23.75 -19.56
CA SER A 323 -11.33 22.98 -18.96
C SER A 323 -11.58 22.73 -17.47
N PRO A 324 -11.11 21.60 -16.92
CA PRO A 324 -11.14 21.36 -15.49
C PRO A 324 -10.44 22.44 -14.68
N GLN A 325 -11.04 22.79 -13.54
CA GLN A 325 -10.54 23.80 -12.62
C GLN A 325 -10.18 23.16 -11.29
N LEU A 326 -9.00 23.48 -10.77
CA LEU A 326 -8.59 23.06 -9.44
C LEU A 326 -9.49 23.72 -8.40
N ILE A 327 -10.06 22.90 -7.52
CA ILE A 327 -10.84 23.32 -6.36
C ILE A 327 -9.95 23.33 -5.12
N LYS A 328 -9.27 22.21 -4.86
CA LYS A 328 -8.36 22.05 -3.73
C LYS A 328 -7.17 21.19 -4.13
N SER A 329 -5.96 21.72 -4.02
CA SER A 329 -4.73 20.94 -4.22
C SER A 329 -4.46 20.00 -3.06
N ASN A 330 -3.65 18.98 -3.33
CA ASN A 330 -2.97 18.16 -2.33
C ASN A 330 -3.91 17.53 -1.29
N ILE A 331 -5.07 17.05 -1.74
CA ILE A 331 -5.99 16.29 -0.89
C ILE A 331 -5.50 14.86 -0.67
N GLY A 332 -4.51 14.41 -1.45
CA GLY A 332 -4.03 13.04 -1.43
C GLY A 332 -5.05 12.08 -2.04
N TRP A 333 -4.76 10.79 -1.94
CA TRP A 333 -5.76 9.77 -2.25
C TRP A 333 -6.68 9.59 -1.04
N VAL A 334 -7.98 9.82 -1.25
CA VAL A 334 -8.98 9.73 -0.19
C VAL A 334 -10.08 8.76 -0.61
N ASN A 335 -10.68 8.08 0.37
CA ASN A 335 -11.88 7.28 0.12
C ASN A 335 -13.10 8.22 0.14
N VAL A 336 -13.66 8.51 -1.02
CA VAL A 336 -14.83 9.39 -1.14
C VAL A 336 -16.06 8.65 -0.61
N MET A 337 -16.69 9.22 0.42
CA MET A 337 -17.90 8.66 1.03
C MET A 337 -19.18 9.27 0.46
N GLY A 338 -19.06 10.38 -0.26
CA GLY A 338 -20.16 10.99 -1.01
C GLY A 338 -20.30 12.49 -0.81
N LEU A 339 -21.10 13.10 -1.68
CA LEU A 339 -21.43 14.52 -1.68
C LEU A 339 -22.89 14.71 -1.27
N THR A 340 -23.13 15.52 -0.24
CA THR A 340 -24.49 15.81 0.22
C THR A 340 -25.22 16.75 -0.74
N ARG A 341 -26.55 16.82 -0.65
CA ARG A 341 -27.38 17.80 -1.38
C ARG A 341 -27.03 19.25 -1.05
N SER A 342 -26.49 19.48 0.15
CA SER A 342 -25.99 20.79 0.58
C SER A 342 -24.59 21.12 0.07
N GLY A 343 -23.96 20.22 -0.70
CA GLY A 343 -22.65 20.44 -1.29
C GLY A 343 -21.48 20.17 -0.34
N LYS A 344 -21.66 19.32 0.68
CA LYS A 344 -20.60 18.90 1.60
C LYS A 344 -20.00 17.57 1.14
N LEU A 345 -18.69 17.51 0.98
CA LEU A 345 -17.98 16.31 0.56
C LEU A 345 -17.46 15.59 1.80
N TYR A 346 -17.89 14.34 1.99
CA TYR A 346 -17.37 13.47 3.03
C TYR A 346 -16.35 12.50 2.43
N PHE A 347 -15.23 12.33 3.12
CA PHE A 347 -14.17 11.41 2.72
C PHE A 347 -13.48 10.82 3.96
N ALA A 348 -13.03 9.58 3.83
CA ALA A 348 -12.21 8.92 4.83
C ALA A 348 -10.74 8.96 4.43
N VAL A 349 -9.89 9.27 5.41
CA VAL A 349 -8.45 9.10 5.35
C VAL A 349 -8.11 7.91 6.23
N GLN A 350 -7.46 6.91 5.65
CA GLN A 350 -7.03 5.74 6.39
C GLN A 350 -5.66 6.03 7.02
N GLU A 351 -5.57 5.86 8.33
CA GLU A 351 -4.39 6.10 9.15
C GLU A 351 -3.97 4.80 9.83
N GLY A 352 -2.72 4.38 9.64
CA GLY A 352 -2.22 3.10 10.15
C GLY A 352 -2.46 1.93 9.21
N ASP A 353 -1.43 1.10 9.03
CA ASP A 353 -1.43 -0.14 8.25
C ASP A 353 -0.19 -0.97 8.74
N ARG A 354 0.09 -2.13 8.15
CA ARG A 354 1.20 -3.02 8.54
C ARG A 354 2.57 -2.46 8.16
N ASP A 355 3.45 -2.33 9.15
CA ASP A 355 4.85 -1.94 8.93
C ASP A 355 5.84 -2.95 9.48
N LEU A 356 7.12 -2.77 9.16
CA LEU A 356 8.18 -3.63 9.63
C LEU A 356 8.61 -3.25 11.04
N ALA A 357 8.95 -4.26 11.83
CA ALA A 357 9.63 -4.12 13.09
C ALA A 357 10.81 -5.08 13.14
N ILE A 358 11.85 -4.69 13.87
CA ILE A 358 13.01 -5.53 14.18
C ILE A 358 13.09 -5.71 15.68
N ALA A 359 13.31 -6.95 16.12
CA ALA A 359 13.55 -7.27 17.50
C ALA A 359 14.82 -8.13 17.63
N SER A 360 15.54 -7.97 18.73
CA SER A 360 16.57 -8.93 19.14
C SER A 360 15.96 -9.98 20.05
N VAL A 361 16.19 -11.25 19.75
CA VAL A 361 15.54 -12.40 20.39
C VAL A 361 16.60 -13.47 20.65
N ASP A 362 16.57 -14.07 21.84
CA ASP A 362 17.20 -15.36 22.07
C ASP A 362 16.23 -16.47 21.69
N PHE A 363 16.46 -17.11 20.54
CA PHE A 363 15.56 -18.14 20.03
C PHE A 363 15.57 -19.44 20.85
N ASN A 364 16.55 -19.64 21.75
CA ASN A 364 16.58 -20.81 22.63
C ASN A 364 15.61 -20.64 23.80
N SER A 365 15.62 -19.46 24.43
CA SER A 365 14.71 -19.13 25.54
C SER A 365 13.36 -18.58 25.06
N GLY A 366 13.31 -18.01 23.86
CA GLY A 366 12.17 -17.25 23.34
C GLY A 366 12.06 -15.83 23.92
N ALA A 367 13.06 -15.40 24.69
CA ALA A 367 13.07 -14.11 25.36
C ALA A 367 13.51 -12.99 24.42
N LEU A 368 12.84 -11.85 24.57
CA LEU A 368 13.19 -10.61 23.91
C LEU A 368 14.43 -9.99 24.58
N LEU A 369 15.47 -9.69 23.79
CA LEU A 369 16.70 -9.05 24.26
C LEU A 369 16.57 -7.51 24.23
N THR A 370 15.79 -6.97 23.29
CA THR A 370 15.49 -5.54 23.17
C THR A 370 14.05 -5.32 22.68
N PRO A 371 13.36 -4.25 23.08
CA PRO A 371 12.06 -3.87 22.51
C PRO A 371 12.10 -3.81 20.97
N PRO A 372 11.00 -4.15 20.27
CA PRO A 372 10.95 -3.99 18.82
C PRO A 372 11.12 -2.53 18.42
N VAL A 373 11.92 -2.29 17.37
CA VAL A 373 12.14 -0.97 16.79
C VAL A 373 11.65 -0.94 15.34
N ARG A 374 11.16 0.22 14.91
CA ARG A 374 10.77 0.44 13.51
C ARG A 374 12.02 0.81 12.70
N PRO A 375 12.42 -0.02 11.71
CA PRO A 375 13.59 0.31 10.89
C PRO A 375 13.28 1.38 9.85
N ILE A 376 12.00 1.59 9.50
CA ILE A 376 11.54 2.52 8.48
C ILE A 376 10.87 3.71 9.15
N GLU A 377 11.41 4.90 8.90
CA GLU A 377 10.82 6.17 9.38
C GLU A 377 10.14 6.95 8.23
N SER A 378 10.38 6.55 6.98
CA SER A 378 9.85 7.16 5.76
C SER A 378 8.88 6.20 5.09
N PHE A 379 7.64 6.63 4.83
CA PHE A 379 6.57 5.78 4.29
C PHE A 379 6.17 4.62 5.23
N ILE A 380 5.64 5.01 6.40
CA ILE A 380 5.17 4.09 7.46
C ILE A 380 3.82 3.48 7.06
N GLY A 381 3.65 2.20 7.39
CA GLY A 381 2.34 1.55 7.41
C GLY A 381 2.02 0.62 6.23
N ILE A 382 2.69 0.63 5.08
CA ILE A 382 2.30 -0.29 3.97
C ILE A 382 3.49 -1.08 3.43
N ASN A 383 4.22 -1.73 4.34
CA ASN A 383 5.42 -2.48 4.03
C ASN A 383 5.26 -3.95 4.43
N SER A 384 5.68 -4.86 3.56
CA SER A 384 5.45 -6.29 3.74
C SER A 384 6.58 -7.15 3.16
N ASN A 385 6.53 -8.46 3.42
CA ASN A 385 7.51 -9.44 2.93
C ASN A 385 8.97 -9.04 3.21
N PRO A 386 9.33 -8.78 4.47
CA PRO A 386 10.71 -8.46 4.78
C PRO A 386 11.60 -9.68 4.57
N ASP A 387 12.84 -9.46 4.15
CA ASP A 387 13.91 -10.46 4.11
C ASP A 387 15.24 -9.81 4.43
N TRP A 388 16.09 -10.51 5.18
CA TRP A 388 17.47 -10.10 5.41
C TRP A 388 18.31 -10.54 4.23
N SER A 389 19.23 -9.68 3.77
CA SER A 389 20.28 -10.16 2.89
C SER A 389 21.11 -11.21 3.62
N PRO A 390 21.60 -12.26 2.94
CA PRO A 390 22.45 -13.29 3.55
C PRO A 390 23.71 -12.76 4.24
N ASP A 391 24.19 -11.58 3.82
CA ASP A 391 25.31 -10.88 4.46
C ASP A 391 24.90 -10.01 5.67
N GLY A 392 23.60 -9.93 6.00
CA GLY A 392 23.05 -9.17 7.13
C GLY A 392 23.05 -7.64 6.96
N ARG A 393 23.55 -7.11 5.83
CA ARG A 393 23.74 -5.66 5.65
C ARG A 393 22.50 -4.93 5.15
N PHE A 394 21.52 -5.66 4.62
CA PHE A 394 20.33 -5.08 4.00
C PHE A 394 19.06 -5.77 4.46
N ILE A 395 17.98 -4.99 4.48
CA ILE A 395 16.61 -5.47 4.62
C ILE A 395 15.91 -5.17 3.31
N SER A 396 15.38 -6.20 2.64
CA SER A 396 14.47 -6.01 1.51
C SER A 396 13.03 -6.10 1.98
N TYR A 397 12.12 -5.37 1.34
CA TYR A 397 10.68 -5.45 1.58
C TYR A 397 9.88 -4.97 0.38
N VAL A 398 8.63 -5.39 0.28
CA VAL A 398 7.67 -4.86 -0.69
C VAL A 398 7.01 -3.64 -0.08
N SER A 399 7.22 -2.48 -0.70
CA SER A 399 6.56 -1.23 -0.34
C SER A 399 5.36 -1.04 -1.27
N ASN A 400 4.15 -1.13 -0.70
CA ASN A 400 2.93 -0.96 -1.47
C ASN A 400 2.50 0.51 -1.45
N ARG A 401 2.69 1.16 -2.59
CA ARG A 401 2.38 2.57 -2.80
C ARG A 401 1.16 2.79 -3.69
N GLN A 402 0.33 1.76 -3.90
CA GLN A 402 -0.85 1.85 -4.77
C GLN A 402 -1.83 2.93 -4.33
N ARG A 403 -1.96 3.17 -3.01
CA ARG A 403 -2.74 4.29 -2.48
C ARG A 403 -2.21 5.66 -2.91
N LEU A 404 -0.98 5.77 -3.37
CA LEU A 404 -0.41 7.01 -3.91
C LEU A 404 -0.46 7.03 -5.44
N GLY A 405 -1.22 6.13 -6.08
CA GLY A 405 -1.21 5.95 -7.53
C GLY A 405 0.10 5.36 -8.06
N GLN A 406 1.00 4.92 -7.18
CA GLN A 406 2.31 4.38 -7.54
C GLN A 406 2.29 2.84 -7.53
N GLN A 407 3.07 2.24 -8.43
CA GLN A 407 3.24 0.78 -8.44
C GLN A 407 3.94 0.29 -7.16
N MET A 408 3.67 -0.95 -6.76
CA MET A 408 4.42 -1.61 -5.69
C MET A 408 5.90 -1.68 -6.08
N THR A 409 6.79 -1.43 -5.13
CA THR A 409 8.25 -1.47 -5.37
C THR A 409 8.95 -2.43 -4.42
N LEU A 410 10.08 -2.97 -4.88
CA LEU A 410 10.99 -3.72 -4.03
C LEU A 410 11.98 -2.74 -3.41
N ALA A 411 11.83 -2.47 -2.12
CA ALA A 411 12.73 -1.62 -1.38
C ALA A 411 13.90 -2.43 -0.82
N ILE A 412 15.10 -1.85 -0.86
CA ILE A 412 16.33 -2.41 -0.26
C ILE A 412 16.93 -1.33 0.63
N ARG A 413 16.93 -1.59 1.94
CA ARG A 413 17.39 -0.67 2.97
C ARG A 413 18.71 -1.14 3.56
N SER A 414 19.70 -0.26 3.57
CA SER A 414 20.96 -0.46 4.29
C SER A 414 20.74 -0.34 5.80
N VAL A 415 21.23 -1.32 6.54
CA VAL A 415 21.11 -1.36 8.00
C VAL A 415 22.07 -0.37 8.65
N GLU A 416 23.27 -0.22 8.08
CA GLU A 416 24.31 0.69 8.57
C GLU A 416 23.93 2.16 8.39
N THR A 417 23.47 2.53 7.19
CA THR A 417 23.23 3.94 6.83
C THR A 417 21.79 4.37 6.99
N GLY A 418 20.85 3.42 7.06
CA GLY A 418 19.42 3.72 6.98
C GLY A 418 19.00 4.31 5.62
N GLN A 419 19.79 4.18 4.56
CA GLN A 419 19.38 4.56 3.22
C GLN A 419 18.55 3.46 2.57
N THR A 420 17.47 3.85 1.87
CA THR A 420 16.61 2.92 1.12
C THR A 420 16.65 3.27 -0.36
N ARG A 421 16.95 2.27 -1.20
CA ARG A 421 16.76 2.33 -2.65
C ARG A 421 15.57 1.48 -3.09
N HIS A 422 14.86 1.91 -4.13
CA HIS A 422 13.69 1.22 -4.64
C HIS A 422 13.97 0.67 -6.04
N LEU A 423 13.63 -0.61 -6.24
CA LEU A 423 13.62 -1.26 -7.54
C LEU A 423 12.17 -1.37 -8.03
N ASN A 424 11.97 -1.13 -9.32
CA ASN A 424 10.67 -1.30 -9.98
C ASN A 424 10.81 -2.31 -11.14
N PRO A 425 10.83 -3.62 -10.85
CA PRO A 425 10.79 -4.65 -11.88
C PRO A 425 9.55 -4.44 -12.73
N LYS A 426 9.69 -4.43 -14.07
CA LYS A 426 8.59 -4.19 -15.03
C LYS A 426 7.66 -5.42 -15.17
N LEU A 427 7.16 -5.91 -14.03
CA LEU A 427 6.16 -6.96 -13.89
C LEU A 427 4.81 -6.30 -13.59
N ARG A 428 3.70 -6.92 -14.04
CA ARG A 428 2.34 -6.47 -13.69
C ARG A 428 2.10 -6.54 -12.18
N TYR A 429 2.61 -7.59 -11.55
CA TYR A 429 2.74 -7.70 -10.11
C TYR A 429 3.82 -8.73 -9.75
N PHE A 430 4.36 -8.64 -8.54
CA PHE A 430 5.23 -9.66 -7.96
C PHE A 430 4.97 -9.77 -6.45
N ARG A 431 5.31 -10.93 -5.87
CA ARG A 431 5.06 -11.30 -4.48
C ARG A 431 6.21 -12.14 -3.94
N TRP A 432 6.44 -12.02 -2.64
CA TRP A 432 7.41 -12.83 -1.88
C TRP A 432 8.85 -12.82 -2.43
N PRO A 433 9.46 -11.63 -2.61
CA PRO A 433 10.87 -11.55 -2.99
C PRO A 433 11.74 -12.22 -1.91
N ARG A 434 12.72 -13.03 -2.34
CA ARG A 434 13.69 -13.73 -1.47
C ARG A 434 15.10 -13.55 -1.98
N TRP A 435 16.00 -13.07 -1.13
CA TRP A 435 17.40 -12.87 -1.51
C TRP A 435 18.04 -14.17 -1.96
N SER A 436 18.82 -14.09 -3.03
CA SER A 436 19.77 -15.14 -3.39
C SER A 436 20.86 -15.23 -2.33
N PRO A 437 21.43 -16.42 -2.07
CA PRO A 437 22.49 -16.60 -1.07
C PRO A 437 23.72 -15.71 -1.26
N ASP A 438 23.98 -15.24 -2.48
CA ASP A 438 25.08 -14.33 -2.82
C ASP A 438 24.71 -12.83 -2.72
N SER A 439 23.49 -12.50 -2.29
CA SER A 439 22.96 -11.14 -2.17
C SER A 439 22.95 -10.33 -3.49
N ARG A 440 22.89 -11.01 -4.65
CA ARG A 440 22.90 -10.35 -5.98
C ARG A 440 21.55 -10.34 -6.69
N SER A 441 20.61 -11.16 -6.27
CA SER A 441 19.32 -11.29 -6.92
C SER A 441 18.23 -11.64 -5.92
N PHE A 442 16.99 -11.64 -6.40
CA PHE A 442 15.83 -12.15 -5.69
C PHE A 442 15.14 -13.24 -6.50
N LEU A 443 14.49 -14.19 -5.84
CA LEU A 443 13.38 -14.93 -6.45
C LEU A 443 12.07 -14.28 -6.03
N ALA A 444 11.12 -14.16 -6.95
CA ALA A 444 9.77 -13.73 -6.65
C ALA A 444 8.78 -14.52 -7.52
N GLN A 445 7.57 -14.76 -7.01
CA GLN A 445 6.45 -15.12 -7.87
C GLN A 445 5.89 -13.84 -8.50
N GLY A 446 5.48 -13.87 -9.75
CA GLY A 446 4.86 -12.69 -10.36
C GLY A 446 4.13 -13.00 -11.65
N THR A 447 3.64 -11.93 -12.27
CA THR A 447 3.08 -11.96 -13.63
C THR A 447 3.71 -10.86 -14.46
N ASP A 448 4.20 -11.21 -15.65
CA ASP A 448 4.74 -10.23 -16.60
C ASP A 448 3.63 -9.41 -17.27
N LEU A 449 4.01 -8.39 -18.04
CA LEU A 449 3.07 -7.55 -18.78
C LEU A 449 2.28 -8.30 -19.88
N LYS A 450 2.71 -9.52 -20.24
CA LYS A 450 2.03 -10.39 -21.20
C LYS A 450 1.07 -11.38 -20.52
N GLY A 451 0.93 -11.31 -19.20
CA GLY A 451 0.05 -12.18 -18.42
C GLY A 451 0.66 -13.53 -18.03
N ARG A 452 1.96 -13.74 -18.24
CA ARG A 452 2.63 -14.99 -17.84
C ARG A 452 2.88 -15.00 -16.34
N GLU A 453 2.19 -15.89 -15.62
CA GLU A 453 2.50 -16.18 -14.22
C GLU A 453 3.64 -17.18 -14.11
N ALA A 454 4.67 -16.85 -13.32
CA ALA A 454 5.87 -17.68 -13.18
C ALA A 454 6.69 -17.32 -11.94
N VAL A 455 7.78 -18.07 -11.72
CA VAL A 455 8.88 -17.69 -10.84
C VAL A 455 9.89 -16.85 -11.63
N TYR A 456 10.18 -15.66 -11.12
CA TYR A 456 11.11 -14.70 -11.68
C TYR A 456 12.35 -14.59 -10.80
N LYS A 457 13.51 -14.52 -11.43
CA LYS A 457 14.75 -14.06 -10.81
C LYS A 457 14.93 -12.58 -11.15
N ILE A 458 15.08 -11.74 -10.14
CA ILE A 458 15.18 -10.28 -10.26
C ILE A 458 16.58 -9.86 -9.83
N ASP A 459 17.31 -9.14 -10.68
CA ASP A 459 18.61 -8.59 -10.35
C ASP A 459 18.49 -7.52 -9.26
N ALA A 460 19.28 -7.66 -8.20
CA ALA A 460 19.17 -6.78 -7.05
C ALA A 460 19.76 -5.39 -7.29
N GLN A 461 20.50 -5.15 -8.36
CA GLN A 461 21.06 -3.84 -8.67
C GLN A 461 20.15 -3.03 -9.60
N THR A 462 19.70 -3.67 -10.68
CA THR A 462 18.99 -3.05 -11.80
C THR A 462 17.48 -3.22 -11.73
N GLY A 463 17.00 -4.29 -11.09
CA GLY A 463 15.58 -4.70 -11.15
C GLY A 463 15.19 -5.43 -12.43
N ASP A 464 16.16 -5.71 -13.32
CA ASP A 464 15.95 -6.58 -14.49
C ASP A 464 15.54 -7.97 -14.03
N PHE A 465 14.74 -8.66 -14.84
CA PHE A 465 14.18 -9.95 -14.45
C PHE A 465 14.15 -10.96 -15.58
N GLU A 466 14.23 -12.24 -15.19
CA GLU A 466 14.12 -13.38 -16.09
C GLU A 466 13.22 -14.46 -15.48
N VAL A 467 12.56 -15.25 -16.33
CA VAL A 467 11.76 -16.40 -15.90
C VAL A 467 12.69 -17.59 -15.64
N VAL A 468 12.58 -18.22 -14.47
CA VAL A 468 13.43 -19.37 -14.10
C VAL A 468 12.67 -20.67 -13.86
N ALA A 469 11.36 -20.60 -13.56
CA ALA A 469 10.50 -21.78 -13.45
C ALA A 469 9.01 -21.42 -13.64
N ASN A 470 8.22 -22.41 -14.08
CA ASN A 470 6.76 -22.33 -14.05
C ASN A 470 6.25 -22.95 -12.74
N GLY A 471 5.90 -22.11 -11.77
CA GLY A 471 5.48 -22.53 -10.45
C GLY A 471 5.31 -21.36 -9.50
N MET A 472 5.20 -21.67 -8.20
CA MET A 472 4.88 -20.71 -7.15
C MET A 472 5.69 -21.00 -5.88
N LEU A 473 5.76 -20.04 -4.97
CA LEU A 473 6.48 -20.17 -3.68
C LEU A 473 7.97 -20.51 -3.78
N PRO A 474 8.75 -19.78 -4.59
CA PRO A 474 10.14 -20.11 -4.80
C PRO A 474 11.00 -19.93 -3.53
N GLU A 475 11.90 -20.86 -3.27
CA GLU A 475 12.98 -20.74 -2.30
C GLU A 475 14.32 -21.14 -2.91
N TRP A 476 15.39 -20.46 -2.48
CA TRP A 476 16.75 -20.82 -2.87
C TRP A 476 17.23 -22.05 -2.13
N SER A 477 17.99 -22.90 -2.81
CA SER A 477 18.95 -23.76 -2.11
C SER A 477 20.07 -22.90 -1.49
N PRO A 478 20.67 -23.30 -0.36
CA PRO A 478 21.72 -22.51 0.32
C PRO A 478 22.92 -22.17 -0.57
N GLY A 479 23.24 -23.02 -1.55
CA GLY A 479 24.34 -22.78 -2.50
C GLY A 479 23.97 -21.94 -3.73
N GLY A 480 22.71 -21.52 -3.89
CA GLY A 480 22.25 -20.65 -4.97
C GLY A 480 22.19 -21.30 -6.37
N LYS A 481 22.60 -22.56 -6.52
CA LYS A 481 22.60 -23.27 -7.82
C LYS A 481 21.26 -23.90 -8.19
N ARG A 482 20.40 -24.10 -7.19
CA ARG A 482 19.09 -24.74 -7.33
C ARG A 482 18.01 -23.92 -6.65
N ILE A 483 16.78 -24.12 -7.11
CA ILE A 483 15.59 -23.54 -6.51
C ILE A 483 14.58 -24.64 -6.18
N PHE A 484 13.76 -24.39 -5.17
CA PHE A 484 12.60 -25.19 -4.84
C PHE A 484 11.35 -24.35 -5.12
N TYR A 485 10.34 -24.91 -5.77
CA TYR A 485 9.06 -24.25 -5.98
C TYR A 485 7.91 -25.26 -5.89
N ARG A 486 6.72 -24.78 -5.55
CA ARG A 486 5.48 -25.54 -5.65
C ARG A 486 5.00 -25.53 -7.10
N ARG A 487 4.70 -26.72 -7.62
CA ARG A 487 4.05 -26.94 -8.90
C ARG A 487 2.67 -27.54 -8.67
N ASN A 488 1.66 -26.96 -9.33
CA ASN A 488 0.34 -27.58 -9.41
C ASN A 488 0.34 -28.65 -10.50
N ASP A 489 -0.33 -29.76 -10.26
CA ASP A 489 -0.50 -30.83 -11.24
C ASP A 489 -1.47 -30.37 -12.34
N PRO A 490 -1.09 -30.42 -13.62
CA PRO A 490 -2.00 -30.11 -14.72
C PRO A 490 -3.19 -31.08 -14.81
N ALA A 491 -3.07 -32.30 -14.31
CA ALA A 491 -4.04 -33.38 -14.44
C ALA A 491 -4.97 -33.56 -13.23
N GLY A 492 -4.85 -32.75 -12.17
CA GLY A 492 -5.69 -32.87 -10.98
C GLY A 492 -5.30 -31.94 -9.83
N PRO A 493 -5.89 -32.11 -8.63
CA PRO A 493 -5.65 -31.21 -7.48
C PRO A 493 -4.27 -31.40 -6.81
N GLY A 494 -3.39 -32.22 -7.40
CA GLY A 494 -2.07 -32.52 -6.87
C GLY A 494 -1.18 -31.28 -6.76
N GLN A 495 -0.44 -31.17 -5.66
CA GLN A 495 0.64 -30.20 -5.53
C GLN A 495 1.94 -30.95 -5.26
N ALA A 496 3.03 -30.46 -5.83
CA ALA A 496 4.36 -31.02 -5.62
C ALA A 496 5.38 -29.93 -5.30
N ILE A 497 6.30 -30.22 -4.40
CA ILE A 497 7.54 -29.44 -4.23
C ILE A 497 8.56 -30.01 -5.21
N VAL A 498 9.05 -29.16 -6.10
CA VAL A 498 10.00 -29.50 -7.15
C VAL A 498 11.31 -28.75 -6.90
N GLU A 499 12.41 -29.48 -6.93
CA GLU A 499 13.75 -28.91 -7.01
C GLU A 499 14.15 -28.78 -8.48
N ARG A 500 14.71 -27.63 -8.88
CA ARG A 500 15.22 -27.38 -10.23
C ARG A 500 16.64 -26.87 -10.16
N ASP A 501 17.53 -27.49 -10.94
CA ASP A 501 18.87 -26.99 -11.18
C ASP A 501 18.82 -25.82 -12.17
N LEU A 502 19.36 -24.66 -11.79
CA LEU A 502 19.22 -23.45 -12.60
C LEU A 502 20.07 -23.47 -13.87
N ALA A 503 21.19 -24.22 -13.88
CA ALA A 503 22.10 -24.26 -15.02
C ALA A 503 21.61 -25.25 -16.10
N SER A 504 21.19 -26.44 -15.69
CA SER A 504 20.76 -27.50 -16.60
C SER A 504 19.25 -27.48 -16.87
N GLY A 505 18.45 -26.85 -16.00
CA GLY A 505 16.99 -26.91 -16.05
C GLY A 505 16.40 -28.26 -15.64
N VAL A 506 17.22 -29.21 -15.18
CA VAL A 506 16.77 -30.53 -14.71
C VAL A 506 15.93 -30.34 -13.45
N GLU A 507 14.77 -31.01 -13.43
CA GLU A 507 13.82 -30.97 -12.33
C GLU A 507 13.72 -32.33 -11.64
N ARG A 508 13.53 -32.29 -10.31
CA ARG A 508 13.27 -33.46 -9.48
C ARG A 508 12.13 -33.15 -8.52
N GLU A 509 11.13 -34.02 -8.50
CA GLU A 509 10.06 -33.96 -7.51
C GLU A 509 10.58 -34.46 -6.15
N ILE A 510 10.35 -33.67 -5.10
CA ILE A 510 10.80 -33.98 -3.73
C ILE A 510 9.68 -34.58 -2.90
N LEU A 511 8.50 -33.96 -2.98
CA LEU A 511 7.33 -34.36 -2.22
C LEU A 511 6.07 -33.99 -2.98
N ARG A 512 5.12 -34.91 -3.04
CA ARG A 512 3.76 -34.68 -3.53
C ARG A 512 2.78 -34.83 -2.39
N ARG A 513 1.89 -33.84 -2.22
CA ARG A 513 0.87 -33.86 -1.17
C ARG A 513 -0.28 -32.90 -1.45
N ILE A 514 -1.41 -33.12 -0.81
CA ILE A 514 -2.59 -32.25 -0.89
C ILE A 514 -3.18 -32.09 0.52
N PRO A 515 -3.38 -30.87 1.03
CA PRO A 515 -2.85 -29.60 0.52
C PRO A 515 -1.34 -29.43 0.84
N LEU A 516 -0.61 -28.63 0.05
CA LEU A 516 0.74 -28.15 0.36
C LEU A 516 0.73 -26.62 0.60
N PRO A 517 0.34 -26.18 1.81
CA PRO A 517 0.14 -24.77 2.10
C PRO A 517 1.43 -23.94 2.15
N ALA A 518 2.46 -24.40 2.86
CA ALA A 518 3.73 -23.68 3.01
C ALA A 518 4.91 -24.63 3.28
N TYR A 519 6.11 -24.22 2.88
CA TYR A 519 7.35 -24.92 3.21
C TYR A 519 8.53 -23.95 3.31
N SER A 520 9.64 -24.42 3.89
CA SER A 520 10.92 -23.72 3.88
C SER A 520 12.11 -24.66 3.81
N VAL A 521 13.13 -24.29 3.04
CA VAL A 521 14.39 -25.03 2.85
C VAL A 521 15.32 -24.78 4.04
N ALA A 522 15.86 -25.84 4.62
CA ALA A 522 16.82 -25.74 5.72
C ALA A 522 18.14 -25.13 5.25
N PRO A 523 18.90 -24.45 6.15
CA PRO A 523 20.22 -23.89 5.81
C PRO A 523 21.24 -24.93 5.35
N ASP A 524 21.06 -26.21 5.71
CA ASP A 524 21.88 -27.32 5.24
C ASP A 524 21.56 -27.78 3.80
N GLY A 525 20.40 -27.37 3.25
CA GLY A 525 19.89 -27.76 1.95
C GLY A 525 19.45 -29.22 1.84
N ARG A 526 19.47 -29.97 2.95
CA ARG A 526 19.17 -31.41 3.01
C ARG A 526 17.76 -31.68 3.53
N HIS A 527 17.14 -30.72 4.21
CA HIS A 527 15.81 -30.87 4.77
C HIS A 527 14.87 -29.74 4.32
N LEU A 528 13.58 -30.05 4.26
CA LEU A 528 12.49 -29.08 4.12
C LEU A 528 11.64 -29.11 5.39
N ALA A 529 11.26 -27.95 5.90
CA ALA A 529 10.13 -27.84 6.83
C ALA A 529 8.86 -27.71 5.99
N VAL A 530 7.89 -28.61 6.15
CA VAL A 530 6.68 -28.65 5.33
C VAL A 530 5.45 -28.64 6.23
N VAL A 531 4.53 -27.71 5.97
CA VAL A 531 3.20 -27.73 6.57
C VAL A 531 2.32 -28.70 5.79
N SER A 532 1.61 -29.57 6.49
CA SER A 532 0.67 -30.52 5.91
C SER A 532 -0.58 -30.64 6.75
N VAL A 533 -1.59 -31.33 6.22
CA VAL A 533 -2.76 -31.76 6.96
C VAL A 533 -2.76 -33.28 7.07
N ASP A 534 -3.12 -33.80 8.24
CA ASP A 534 -3.39 -35.22 8.44
C ASP A 534 -4.72 -35.59 7.77
N GLU A 535 -4.72 -36.60 6.91
CA GLU A 535 -5.92 -36.94 6.13
C GLU A 535 -7.05 -37.51 7.00
N THR A 536 -6.71 -38.19 8.09
CA THR A 536 -7.68 -38.83 8.99
C THR A 536 -8.19 -37.84 10.02
N THR A 537 -7.30 -37.15 10.74
CA THR A 537 -7.69 -36.27 11.85
C THR A 537 -7.97 -34.83 11.41
N LYS A 538 -7.61 -34.46 10.19
CA LYS A 538 -7.67 -33.09 9.64
C LYS A 538 -6.83 -32.07 10.42
N GLN A 539 -5.94 -32.53 11.30
CA GLN A 539 -5.04 -31.67 12.07
C GLN A 539 -3.90 -31.14 11.20
N THR A 540 -3.43 -29.93 11.52
CA THR A 540 -2.24 -29.37 10.86
C THR A 540 -0.97 -30.00 11.45
N LEU A 541 -0.05 -30.39 10.57
CA LEU A 541 1.25 -30.96 10.88
C LEU A 541 2.37 -30.05 10.40
N LEU A 542 3.48 -30.03 11.14
CA LEU A 542 4.76 -29.50 10.69
C LEU A 542 5.76 -30.65 10.62
N LEU A 543 6.35 -30.85 9.45
CA LEU A 543 7.21 -31.99 9.16
C LEU A 543 8.60 -31.55 8.72
N ALA A 544 9.62 -32.34 9.06
CA ALA A 544 10.94 -32.28 8.48
C ALA A 544 11.08 -33.38 7.42
N VAL A 545 11.25 -32.98 6.16
CA VAL A 545 11.27 -33.87 4.99
C VAL A 545 12.68 -33.88 4.39
N PRO A 546 13.37 -35.03 4.33
CA PRO A 546 14.67 -35.14 3.66
C PRO A 546 14.57 -34.93 2.15
N VAL A 547 15.37 -34.04 1.59
CA VAL A 547 15.41 -33.69 0.16
C VAL A 547 15.87 -34.86 -0.72
N MET A 548 16.75 -35.72 -0.20
CA MET A 548 17.28 -36.89 -0.92
C MET A 548 16.44 -38.15 -0.75
N GLY A 549 15.24 -38.04 -0.16
CA GLY A 549 14.44 -39.18 0.29
C GLY A 549 14.91 -39.73 1.64
N GLY A 550 14.05 -40.53 2.27
CA GLY A 550 14.25 -41.03 3.62
C GLY A 550 12.98 -40.88 4.47
N GLU A 551 13.10 -41.18 5.75
CA GLU A 551 11.98 -41.08 6.69
C GLU A 551 11.63 -39.61 6.96
N THR A 552 10.36 -39.25 6.76
CA THR A 552 9.83 -37.93 7.12
C THR A 552 9.53 -37.90 8.61
N ARG A 553 10.03 -36.87 9.30
CA ARG A 553 9.84 -36.71 10.73
C ARG A 553 8.71 -35.73 11.01
N GLU A 554 7.80 -36.09 11.91
CA GLU A 554 6.84 -35.16 12.50
C GLU A 554 7.51 -34.32 13.59
N LEU A 555 7.47 -32.99 13.43
CA LEU A 555 7.97 -32.04 14.43
C LEU A 555 6.84 -31.58 15.35
N VAL A 556 5.68 -31.29 14.77
CA VAL A 556 4.50 -30.76 15.49
C VAL A 556 3.23 -31.31 14.89
N ARG A 557 2.29 -31.66 15.78
CA ARG A 557 0.88 -31.88 15.48
C ARG A 557 0.04 -30.92 16.29
N LEU A 558 -0.74 -30.09 15.62
CA LEU A 558 -1.59 -29.10 16.26
C LEU A 558 -2.93 -29.69 16.66
N ASN A 559 -3.56 -29.09 17.67
CA ASN A 559 -4.92 -29.43 18.05
C ASN A 559 -5.89 -29.08 16.92
N ALA A 560 -7.07 -29.71 16.90
CA ALA A 560 -8.06 -29.48 15.84
C ALA A 560 -8.57 -28.03 15.76
N SER A 561 -8.46 -27.26 16.85
CA SER A 561 -8.81 -25.83 16.91
C SER A 561 -7.67 -24.89 16.50
N GLU A 562 -6.48 -25.42 16.18
CA GLU A 562 -5.27 -24.66 15.86
C GLU A 562 -4.78 -25.00 14.44
N ARG A 563 -4.13 -24.03 13.80
CA ARG A 563 -3.48 -24.22 12.50
C ARG A 563 -2.19 -23.41 12.40
N ILE A 564 -1.32 -23.85 11.50
CA ILE A 564 -0.27 -23.00 10.96
C ILE A 564 -0.90 -22.16 9.86
N SER A 565 -0.59 -20.87 9.84
CA SER A 565 -1.16 -19.99 8.85
C SER A 565 -0.78 -20.41 7.42
N ASN A 566 -1.78 -20.60 6.54
CA ASN A 566 -1.56 -21.02 5.15
C ASN A 566 -1.15 -19.87 4.21
N GLY A 567 -0.84 -18.68 4.74
CA GLY A 567 -0.61 -17.49 3.93
C GLY A 567 -1.87 -17.02 3.21
N ASN A 568 -1.94 -15.75 2.86
CA ASN A 568 -3.11 -15.10 2.26
C ASN A 568 -2.69 -14.28 1.03
N GLY A 569 -1.92 -14.85 0.09
CA GLY A 569 -1.42 -14.11 -1.08
C GLY A 569 -0.46 -12.93 -0.78
N ALA A 570 -0.45 -12.37 0.43
CA ALA A 570 0.38 -11.26 0.85
C ALA A 570 1.64 -11.73 1.60
N THR A 571 1.60 -12.89 2.26
CA THR A 571 2.74 -13.47 3.00
C THR A 571 2.63 -14.99 2.97
N ASN A 572 3.62 -15.74 2.47
CA ASN A 572 3.54 -17.21 2.48
C ASN A 572 4.69 -17.97 3.15
N HIS A 573 5.49 -17.27 3.95
CA HIS A 573 6.57 -17.92 4.68
C HIS A 573 6.32 -17.81 6.18
N ASN A 574 5.26 -18.52 6.58
CA ASN A 574 4.85 -18.68 7.98
C ASN A 574 5.56 -19.85 8.67
N VAL A 575 6.53 -20.44 7.97
CA VAL A 575 7.48 -21.43 8.47
C VAL A 575 8.86 -21.00 7.96
N THR A 576 9.85 -20.97 8.82
CA THR A 576 11.24 -20.66 8.46
C THR A 576 12.19 -21.35 9.43
N TRP A 577 13.37 -21.73 8.96
CA TRP A 577 14.42 -22.27 9.83
C TRP A 577 15.16 -21.14 10.56
N THR A 578 15.70 -21.44 11.74
CA THR A 578 16.78 -20.64 12.31
C THR A 578 18.05 -20.80 11.47
N PRO A 579 18.95 -19.80 11.40
CA PRO A 579 20.14 -19.86 10.54
C PRO A 579 21.08 -21.03 10.87
N ASP A 580 21.10 -21.47 12.13
CA ASP A 580 21.86 -22.63 12.59
C ASP A 580 21.22 -24.00 12.22
N GLY A 581 20.01 -23.99 11.69
CA GLY A 581 19.23 -25.19 11.37
C GLY A 581 18.71 -25.96 12.60
N GLY A 582 18.86 -25.43 13.81
CA GLY A 582 18.50 -26.12 15.05
C GLY A 582 17.00 -26.12 15.35
N SER A 583 16.27 -25.12 14.87
CA SER A 583 14.83 -24.95 15.13
C SER A 583 14.07 -24.49 13.88
N VAL A 584 12.77 -24.77 13.89
CA VAL A 584 11.81 -24.25 12.91
C VAL A 584 10.89 -23.27 13.61
N LEU A 585 10.86 -22.04 13.11
CA LEU A 585 9.90 -21.03 13.51
C LEU A 585 8.63 -21.15 12.67
N PHE A 586 7.47 -20.99 13.29
CA PHE A 586 6.20 -21.03 12.58
C PHE A 586 5.13 -20.14 13.23
N HIS A 587 4.18 -19.65 12.43
CA HIS A 587 3.08 -18.84 12.93
C HIS A 587 1.84 -19.69 13.22
N LYS A 588 1.50 -19.85 14.50
CA LYS A 588 0.33 -20.61 14.98
C LYS A 588 -0.85 -19.69 15.28
N MET A 589 -2.05 -20.07 14.87
CA MET A 589 -3.29 -19.32 15.10
C MET A 589 -4.49 -20.26 15.31
N PRO A 590 -5.58 -19.78 15.93
CA PRO A 590 -6.85 -20.51 15.93
C PRO A 590 -7.38 -20.74 14.50
N VAL A 591 -8.13 -21.83 14.31
CA VAL A 591 -8.81 -22.14 13.04
C VAL A 591 -9.92 -21.14 12.76
N SER A 592 -10.59 -20.62 13.80
CA SER A 592 -11.67 -19.62 13.71
C SER A 592 -11.20 -18.25 13.24
N THR A 593 -9.91 -17.93 13.39
CA THR A 593 -9.38 -16.62 12.99
C THR A 593 -9.36 -16.52 11.47
N PRO A 594 -9.93 -15.48 10.85
CA PRO A 594 -9.85 -15.26 9.41
C PRO A 594 -8.41 -15.26 8.89
N GLY A 595 -8.25 -15.56 7.60
CA GLY A 595 -6.95 -15.61 6.93
C GLY A 595 -6.16 -14.29 6.97
N ASN A 596 -6.68 -13.20 7.51
CA ASN A 596 -5.99 -11.91 7.66
C ASN A 596 -5.95 -11.43 9.12
N GLY A 597 -6.50 -12.19 10.07
CA GLY A 597 -6.67 -11.76 11.46
C GLY A 597 -5.35 -11.64 12.23
N ALA A 598 -5.34 -10.73 13.21
CA ALA A 598 -4.21 -10.46 14.10
C ALA A 598 -4.03 -11.49 15.22
N GLU A 599 -4.95 -12.45 15.35
CA GLU A 599 -4.84 -13.51 16.36
C GLU A 599 -3.81 -14.58 15.94
N GLY A 600 -2.96 -14.93 16.88
CA GLY A 600 -1.89 -15.91 16.70
C GLY A 600 -0.58 -15.43 17.30
N GLY A 601 0.49 -16.14 17.00
CA GLY A 601 1.82 -15.73 17.41
C GLY A 601 2.90 -16.53 16.72
N LEU A 602 4.13 -16.07 16.90
CA LEU A 602 5.32 -16.78 16.46
C LEU A 602 5.66 -17.88 17.48
N TRP A 603 5.96 -19.07 16.98
CA TRP A 603 6.37 -20.23 17.77
C TRP A 603 7.65 -20.82 17.20
N SER A 604 8.40 -21.53 18.03
CA SER A 604 9.61 -22.25 17.68
C SER A 604 9.49 -23.71 18.13
N VAL A 605 10.02 -24.62 17.33
CA VAL A 605 10.19 -26.04 17.70
C VAL A 605 11.61 -26.51 17.33
N PRO A 606 12.33 -27.16 18.27
CA PRO A 606 13.61 -27.78 17.96
C PRO A 606 13.45 -28.94 16.96
N VAL A 607 14.36 -29.02 15.99
CA VAL A 607 14.35 -30.06 14.94
C VAL A 607 14.68 -31.43 15.54
N THR A 608 15.41 -31.46 16.65
CA THR A 608 15.69 -32.66 17.45
C THR A 608 14.44 -33.19 18.17
N GLY A 609 13.32 -32.47 18.15
CA GLY A 609 12.08 -32.79 18.84
C GLY A 609 11.94 -32.06 20.18
N GLY A 610 10.70 -31.94 20.66
CA GLY A 610 10.34 -31.24 21.88
C GLY A 610 8.98 -30.54 21.75
N GLN A 611 8.49 -29.95 22.84
CA GLN A 611 7.27 -29.14 22.79
C GLN A 611 7.53 -27.79 22.12
N PRO A 612 6.65 -27.33 21.20
CA PRO A 612 6.74 -26.00 20.63
C PRO A 612 6.60 -24.92 21.71
N ARG A 613 7.32 -23.82 21.53
CA ARG A 613 7.35 -22.69 22.46
C ARG A 613 6.98 -21.41 21.75
N LYS A 614 6.23 -20.53 22.42
CA LYS A 614 5.89 -19.21 21.88
C LYS A 614 7.10 -18.28 21.98
N ILE A 615 7.34 -17.51 20.93
CA ILE A 615 8.31 -16.41 20.91
C ILE A 615 7.52 -15.13 21.15
N ASP A 616 7.75 -14.50 22.31
CA ASP A 616 7.03 -13.28 22.68
C ASP A 616 7.80 -12.05 22.22
N LEU A 617 7.32 -11.43 21.14
CA LEU A 617 7.91 -10.19 20.62
C LEU A 617 7.34 -8.94 21.30
N GLY A 618 6.48 -9.09 22.32
CA GLY A 618 5.85 -7.97 23.03
C GLY A 618 4.83 -7.18 22.20
N VAL A 619 4.58 -7.60 20.96
CA VAL A 619 3.62 -7.01 20.03
C VAL A 619 2.88 -8.13 19.30
N ALA A 620 1.68 -7.84 18.79
CA ALA A 620 1.06 -8.71 17.82
C ALA A 620 1.97 -8.80 16.58
N VAL A 621 2.13 -10.00 16.04
CA VAL A 621 3.02 -10.24 14.90
C VAL A 621 2.16 -10.65 13.73
N SER A 622 2.27 -9.91 12.63
CA SER A 622 1.79 -10.35 11.34
C SER A 622 2.82 -11.26 10.67
N ARG A 623 2.37 -11.94 9.63
CA ARG A 623 3.06 -13.05 8.96
C ARG A 623 4.35 -12.63 8.26
N GLY A 624 5.17 -13.63 7.92
CA GLY A 624 6.38 -13.43 7.09
C GLY A 624 7.59 -12.92 7.85
N SER A 625 7.84 -13.45 9.05
CA SER A 625 9.04 -13.13 9.83
C SER A 625 10.30 -13.79 9.27
N ARG A 626 11.45 -13.14 9.49
CA ARG A 626 12.77 -13.57 9.02
C ARG A 626 13.84 -13.36 10.04
N VAL A 627 14.58 -14.41 10.32
CA VAL A 627 15.73 -14.37 11.22
C VAL A 627 16.92 -13.81 10.45
N HIS A 628 17.61 -12.87 11.07
CA HIS A 628 18.87 -12.34 10.56
C HIS A 628 19.94 -13.45 10.54
N PRO A 629 20.90 -13.45 9.60
CA PRO A 629 21.93 -14.50 9.51
C PRO A 629 22.75 -14.73 10.79
N ASP A 630 22.87 -13.74 11.66
CA ASP A 630 23.54 -13.85 12.98
C ASP A 630 22.78 -14.70 14.01
N GLY A 631 21.52 -15.07 13.73
CA GLY A 631 20.68 -15.85 14.63
C GLY A 631 20.22 -15.11 15.88
N LYS A 632 20.30 -13.77 15.93
CA LYS A 632 19.94 -12.96 17.12
C LYS A 632 18.87 -11.91 16.85
N GLN A 633 18.62 -11.57 15.60
CA GLN A 633 17.60 -10.61 15.23
C GLN A 633 16.51 -11.25 14.38
N ILE A 634 15.32 -10.67 14.46
CA ILE A 634 14.19 -11.02 13.60
C ILE A 634 13.58 -9.75 13.03
N VAL A 635 13.35 -9.72 11.73
CA VAL A 635 12.47 -8.74 11.09
C VAL A 635 11.10 -9.39 10.87
N PHE A 636 10.06 -8.64 11.15
CA PHE A 636 8.69 -9.11 11.02
C PHE A 636 7.75 -7.96 10.68
N VAL A 637 6.55 -8.30 10.23
CA VAL A 637 5.51 -7.32 9.96
C VAL A 637 4.69 -7.15 11.24
N ALA A 638 4.67 -5.97 11.82
CA ALA A 638 3.80 -5.63 12.94
C ALA A 638 2.50 -5.01 12.39
N PRO A 639 1.31 -5.46 12.81
CA PRO A 639 0.08 -4.74 12.55
C PRO A 639 0.06 -3.45 13.36
N GLU A 640 -0.23 -2.31 12.73
CA GLU A 640 -0.72 -1.12 13.43
C GLU A 640 -2.25 -1.14 13.47
N GLU A 641 -2.87 -0.46 14.45
CA GLU A 641 -4.32 -0.23 14.43
C GLU A 641 -4.64 0.53 13.14
N ILE A 642 -5.31 -0.15 12.19
CA ILE A 642 -5.90 0.53 11.04
C ILE A 642 -7.04 1.37 11.58
N THR A 643 -6.84 2.67 11.59
CA THR A 643 -7.85 3.66 11.93
C THR A 643 -8.29 4.40 10.67
N SER A 644 -9.46 4.99 10.72
CA SER A 644 -9.85 5.99 9.73
C SER A 644 -10.16 7.28 10.44
N THR A 645 -9.81 8.40 9.84
CA THR A 645 -10.38 9.69 10.18
C THR A 645 -11.36 10.07 9.07
N VAL A 646 -12.62 10.28 9.45
CA VAL A 646 -13.65 10.77 8.54
C VAL A 646 -13.68 12.29 8.62
N TRP A 647 -13.60 12.92 7.45
CA TRP A 647 -13.56 14.35 7.28
C TRP A 647 -14.73 14.81 6.44
N VAL A 648 -15.14 16.06 6.68
CA VAL A 648 -16.04 16.79 5.80
C VAL A 648 -15.34 18.03 5.26
N MET A 649 -15.49 18.26 3.96
CA MET A 649 -15.11 19.49 3.27
C MET A 649 -16.39 20.27 2.91
N GLU A 650 -16.42 21.53 3.32
CA GLU A 650 -17.55 22.44 3.19
C GLU A 650 -17.10 23.69 2.41
N ASN A 651 -18.04 24.41 1.80
CA ASN A 651 -17.81 25.70 1.12
C ASN A 651 -16.81 25.68 -0.05
N PHE A 652 -16.55 24.52 -0.66
CA PHE A 652 -15.69 24.39 -1.83
C PHE A 652 -16.43 24.53 -3.17
N LEU A 653 -17.76 24.57 -3.12
CA LEU A 653 -18.60 24.88 -4.26
C LEU A 653 -18.85 26.39 -4.33
N PRO A 654 -18.80 27.01 -5.52
CA PRO A 654 -19.14 28.41 -5.66
C PRO A 654 -20.58 28.66 -5.18
N THR A 655 -20.78 29.67 -4.34
CA THR A 655 -22.11 30.05 -3.85
C THR A 655 -23.00 30.36 -5.05
N ALA A 656 -24.17 29.71 -5.11
CA ALA A 656 -25.18 30.06 -6.09
C ALA A 656 -25.49 31.56 -5.92
N ASN A 657 -25.26 32.36 -6.96
CA ASN A 657 -25.76 33.72 -7.01
C ASN A 657 -27.29 33.67 -6.93
N VAL A 658 -27.83 33.71 -5.73
CA VAL A 658 -29.25 33.99 -5.50
C VAL A 658 -29.41 35.45 -5.89
N LYS A 659 -29.84 35.70 -7.13
CA LYS A 659 -30.38 37.02 -7.48
C LYS A 659 -31.53 37.29 -6.50
N LYS A 660 -31.39 38.38 -5.72
CA LYS A 660 -32.46 38.93 -4.90
C LYS A 660 -33.67 39.30 -5.74
#